data_AF-A0AAW8D5N0-F1
#
_entry.id   AF-A0AAW8D5N0-F1
#
_cell.length_a   1.000
_cell.length_b   1.000
_cell.length_c   1.000
_cell.angle_alpha   90.00
_cell.angle_beta   90.00
_cell.angle_gamma   90.00
#
_symmetry.space_group_name_H-M   'P 1'
#
loop_
_entity.id
_entity.type
_entity.pdbx_description
1 polymer ?
#
loop_
_entity_poly.entity_id
_entity_poly.type
_entity_poly.pdbx_seq_one_letter_code
_entity_poly.pdbx_strand_id
1 'polypeptide(L)'
;MKVTRIRALRGPNLWSRHTAIEAVVACEGDENAISKLAGFEARLRARFPTIGELHPMVLGQPLALAHVLENAAVALQAQAGCAVNFGHTAPTVEDGVYQVVFQYSEEAVGRRAIELAEALIAAAQADTPFDATAAITDLRDLDESERLGPSTGSIVDAAVARGIPYRRLTSGSLVQFGWGSKQRRIQAAEVDSTSGVAESIAQDKELTKQLLNAAGVPVPLGRPVTSAEDGWVAAGEIGLPVVVKPQDGNQGKGVTVNITTKEQLTSAYDSAAVYGEVMVEKFLPGFDFRLLVVGDRLVAAARRDPPQVIGDGQLTVRQLVDTVNLDPRRGEGHATSLTKIRLDDIAIGRLESQGLTPESVPERGQRVVLRNNANLSTGGTATDVTDTVHPEVAARAVDAAQMVGLHICGVDMVCENVLRPLEEQHGGVVEVNAAPGLRMHISPSFGRGRAVGEAVVDTMFAHGDDGRIPVVAVTGTNGKTTTARLINHLLASSGLRTGMTNTDGVYVDGRQTDSGDCSGPKSARNVLMHPDVDAAVFEVARGGVLREGLGFDRCQVAVVTNIGSGDHLGLNYITTVEDLAVLKRVIVRNVAADGYAVLNAADVNVAAMAAGCPGHVIFFTADRMHPVMATHRAQGKRTVYVDQDTLVAAEGSWRERIPLRDVPITRNGTIGFQVDNVMASVAAAWAVGLDWDTIRSGLASFMNDAAGVPGRFNVMDYRGATVIADYGHNTDAMRALVSAVDTMPANKRSVVISGAGDRRDSDIRDQTAILGEAFDDVILYQDAAQRGRADGEVMALLRQGLQGAGRTRQIDEIRGEFVAIDAALARLQPGDLSLILVDQVEEALAHLAQRIAAG
;
A
#
# COMPACT_ATOMS: atom_id res chain seq x y z
N MET A 1 1.92 32.02 12.27
CA MET A 1 1.42 30.89 11.48
C MET A 1 1.34 29.71 12.42
N LYS A 2 0.26 28.93 12.36
CA LYS A 2 0.05 27.79 13.26
C LYS A 2 -0.44 26.57 12.49
N VAL A 3 0.30 25.47 12.57
CA VAL A 3 -0.18 24.17 12.07
C VAL A 3 -1.05 23.53 13.15
N THR A 4 -2.32 23.27 12.84
CA THR A 4 -3.32 22.78 13.81
C THR A 4 -3.60 21.28 13.67
N ARG A 5 -3.26 20.70 12.52
CA ARG A 5 -3.47 19.27 12.24
C ARG A 5 -2.48 18.80 11.18
N ILE A 6 -1.93 17.60 11.36
CA ILE A 6 -1.09 16.92 10.36
C ILE A 6 -1.61 15.48 10.17
N ARG A 7 -1.77 15.04 8.93
CA ARG A 7 -2.18 13.69 8.54
C ARG A 7 -1.27 13.16 7.44
N ALA A 8 -1.08 11.84 7.40
CA ALA A 8 -0.40 11.15 6.31
C ALA A 8 -1.43 10.41 5.45
N LEU A 9 -1.54 10.80 4.19
CA LEU A 9 -2.34 10.16 3.16
C LEU A 9 -1.46 9.08 2.51
N ARG A 10 -1.84 7.81 2.67
CA ARG A 10 -1.03 6.62 2.33
C ARG A 10 -1.42 5.93 1.03
N GLY A 11 -2.30 6.56 0.26
CA GLY A 11 -2.79 6.07 -1.01
C GLY A 11 -3.45 7.18 -1.81
N PRO A 12 -4.05 6.86 -2.98
CA PRO A 12 -4.77 7.83 -3.78
C PRO A 12 -5.78 8.59 -2.95
N ASN A 13 -5.83 9.90 -3.10
CA ASN A 13 -6.57 10.80 -2.23
C ASN A 13 -7.24 11.92 -3.03
N LEU A 14 -7.84 12.87 -2.32
CA LEU A 14 -8.54 14.02 -2.91
C LEU A 14 -7.64 14.84 -3.85
N TRP A 15 -6.36 14.93 -3.52
CA TRP A 15 -5.41 15.86 -4.12
C TRP A 15 -4.58 15.22 -5.24
N SER A 16 -4.09 14.00 -5.00
CA SER A 16 -3.23 13.29 -5.95
C SER A 16 -3.31 11.76 -5.79
N ARG A 17 -2.56 11.05 -6.64
CA ARG A 17 -2.32 9.60 -6.50
C ARG A 17 -1.10 9.29 -5.63
N HIS A 18 -0.37 10.31 -5.18
CA HIS A 18 0.83 10.15 -4.38
C HIS A 18 0.49 10.01 -2.90
N THR A 19 1.41 9.40 -2.16
CA THR A 19 1.51 9.57 -0.72
C THR A 19 1.79 11.03 -0.39
N ALA A 20 1.06 11.59 0.58
CA ALA A 20 1.15 13.02 0.88
C ALA A 20 0.91 13.33 2.36
N ILE A 21 1.59 14.35 2.88
CA ILE A 21 1.24 14.97 4.15
C ILE A 21 0.15 16.00 3.88
N GLU A 22 -0.95 15.95 4.62
CA GLU A 22 -1.96 17.02 4.69
C GLU A 22 -1.83 17.73 6.02
N ALA A 23 -1.67 19.06 5.97
CA ALA A 23 -1.65 19.93 7.12
C ALA A 23 -2.77 20.98 7.06
N VAL A 24 -3.35 21.32 8.20
CA VAL A 24 -4.23 22.49 8.35
C VAL A 24 -3.42 23.61 8.96
N VAL A 25 -3.37 24.76 8.29
CA VAL A 25 -2.49 25.88 8.62
C VAL A 25 -3.32 27.15 8.77
N ALA A 26 -3.24 27.78 9.94
CA ALA A 26 -3.81 29.10 10.20
C ALA A 26 -2.73 30.19 10.05
N CYS A 27 -3.05 31.21 9.25
CA CYS A 27 -2.26 32.42 9.04
C CYS A 27 -3.04 33.63 9.56
N GLU A 28 -2.44 34.41 10.45
CA GLU A 28 -3.09 35.57 11.05
C GLU A 28 -2.53 36.89 10.48
N GLY A 29 -3.41 37.88 10.26
CA GLY A 29 -3.01 39.23 9.82
C GLY A 29 -2.16 39.23 8.54
N ASP A 30 -0.96 39.78 8.63
CA ASP A 30 -0.02 39.93 7.51
C ASP A 30 0.51 38.60 6.95
N GLU A 31 0.35 37.49 7.68
CA GLU A 31 0.79 36.17 7.23
C GLU A 31 0.01 35.64 6.02
N ASN A 32 -1.18 36.21 5.75
CA ASN A 32 -2.00 35.90 4.58
C ASN A 32 -1.45 36.49 3.28
N ALA A 33 -0.42 37.34 3.35
CA ALA A 33 0.24 37.90 2.19
C ALA A 33 1.70 38.20 2.55
N ILE A 34 2.65 37.38 2.10
CA ILE A 34 4.07 37.59 2.42
C ILE A 34 4.60 38.95 1.95
N SER A 35 3.95 39.59 0.98
CA SER A 35 4.26 40.97 0.55
C SER A 35 4.02 42.01 1.65
N LYS A 36 3.19 41.72 2.65
CA LYS A 36 2.99 42.53 3.86
C LYS A 36 4.08 42.28 4.92
N LEU A 37 4.78 41.15 4.84
CA LEU A 37 5.89 40.82 5.72
C LEU A 37 7.18 41.45 5.19
N ALA A 38 7.49 42.66 5.64
CA ALA A 38 8.63 43.44 5.16
C ALA A 38 9.95 42.64 5.18
N GLY A 39 10.56 42.48 3.99
CA GLY A 39 11.84 41.79 3.79
C GLY A 39 11.81 40.27 4.00
N PHE A 40 10.65 39.66 4.24
CA PHE A 40 10.54 38.23 4.54
C PHE A 40 11.08 37.35 3.41
N GLU A 41 10.67 37.58 2.16
CA GLU A 41 11.12 36.75 1.04
C GLU A 41 12.63 36.82 0.82
N ALA A 42 13.22 38.02 0.93
CA ALA A 42 14.67 38.19 0.83
C ALA A 42 15.40 37.41 1.95
N ARG A 43 14.88 37.47 3.18
CA ARG A 43 15.41 36.72 4.33
C ARG A 43 15.27 35.21 4.17
N LEU A 44 14.15 34.75 3.63
CA LEU A 44 13.89 33.35 3.33
C LEU A 44 14.88 32.82 2.28
N ARG A 45 15.04 33.54 1.16
CA ARG A 45 15.98 33.17 0.09
C ARG A 45 17.43 33.25 0.53
N ALA A 46 17.79 34.15 1.45
CA ALA A 46 19.13 34.18 2.03
C ALA A 46 19.46 32.93 2.87
N ARG A 47 18.45 32.32 3.51
CA ARG A 47 18.58 31.11 4.33
C ARG A 47 18.48 29.83 3.51
N PHE A 48 17.63 29.83 2.49
CA PHE A 48 17.43 28.69 1.60
C PHE A 48 17.30 29.14 0.14
N PRO A 49 18.43 29.40 -0.55
CA PRO A 49 18.43 29.92 -1.92
C PRO A 49 17.74 29.00 -2.94
N THR A 50 17.73 27.69 -2.67
CA THR A 50 17.19 26.65 -3.57
C THR A 50 15.70 26.35 -3.36
N ILE A 51 14.98 27.17 -2.60
CA ILE A 51 13.52 27.03 -2.37
C ILE A 51 12.67 27.07 -3.65
N GLY A 52 13.21 27.64 -4.74
CA GLY A 52 12.50 27.78 -6.01
C GLY A 52 11.60 29.01 -6.10
N GLU A 53 10.69 29.01 -7.07
CA GLU A 53 9.70 30.07 -7.26
C GLU A 53 8.51 29.86 -6.32
N LEU A 54 8.06 30.94 -5.67
CA LEU A 54 6.89 30.90 -4.79
C LEU A 54 5.68 31.40 -5.57
N HIS A 55 4.69 30.55 -5.78
CA HIS A 55 3.50 30.91 -6.54
C HIS A 55 2.21 30.58 -5.77
N PRO A 56 1.25 31.52 -5.71
CA PRO A 56 -0.13 31.14 -5.41
C PRO A 56 -0.69 30.41 -6.65
N MET A 57 -1.38 29.30 -6.43
CA MET A 57 -1.98 28.54 -7.56
C MET A 57 -3.13 29.30 -8.24
N VAL A 58 -3.86 30.14 -7.49
CA VAL A 58 -4.96 30.93 -8.02
C VAL A 58 -4.45 32.32 -8.40
N LEU A 59 -4.54 32.63 -9.68
CA LEU A 59 -4.14 33.91 -10.24
C LEU A 59 -4.91 35.04 -9.56
N GLY A 60 -4.21 35.92 -8.84
CA GLY A 60 -4.80 37.03 -8.08
C GLY A 60 -4.99 36.77 -6.57
N GLN A 61 -4.71 35.57 -6.06
CA GLN A 61 -4.63 35.36 -4.61
C GLN A 61 -3.29 35.84 -4.03
N PRO A 62 -3.29 36.45 -2.83
CA PRO A 62 -2.05 36.78 -2.15
C PRO A 62 -1.31 35.50 -1.72
N LEU A 63 0.01 35.53 -1.88
CA LEU A 63 0.89 34.45 -1.46
C LEU A 63 1.00 34.43 0.07
N ALA A 64 0.23 33.57 0.74
CA ALA A 64 0.29 33.37 2.20
C ALA A 64 1.47 32.50 2.66
N LEU A 65 1.83 32.54 3.95
CA LEU A 65 2.85 31.67 4.54
C LEU A 65 2.54 30.17 4.38
N ALA A 66 1.26 29.78 4.28
CA ALA A 66 0.86 28.41 3.97
C ALA A 66 1.47 27.89 2.66
N HIS A 67 1.51 28.73 1.60
CA HIS A 67 2.16 28.37 0.33
C HIS A 67 3.67 28.26 0.47
N VAL A 68 4.28 29.08 1.34
CA VAL A 68 5.72 29.00 1.61
C VAL A 68 6.04 27.69 2.33
N LEU A 69 5.19 27.25 3.26
CA LEU A 69 5.35 25.99 3.98
C LEU A 69 5.35 24.80 3.02
N GLU A 70 4.40 24.77 2.08
CA GLU A 70 4.35 23.76 1.02
C GLU A 70 5.64 23.72 0.20
N ASN A 71 6.03 24.86 -0.39
CA ASN A 71 7.20 24.95 -1.27
C ASN A 71 8.49 24.60 -0.53
N ALA A 72 8.65 25.07 0.71
CA ALA A 72 9.80 24.73 1.55
C ALA A 72 9.85 23.22 1.85
N ALA A 73 8.74 22.60 2.23
CA ALA A 73 8.71 21.17 2.53
C ALA A 73 9.02 20.29 1.29
N VAL A 74 8.52 20.66 0.11
CA VAL A 74 8.84 19.98 -1.15
C VAL A 74 10.32 20.19 -1.53
N ALA A 75 10.79 21.43 -1.49
CA ALA A 75 12.15 21.77 -1.90
C ALA A 75 13.21 21.16 -0.96
N LEU A 76 12.99 21.16 0.35
CA LEU A 76 13.90 20.51 1.31
C LEU A 76 14.06 19.02 1.02
N GLN A 77 12.95 18.31 0.79
CA GLN A 77 12.99 16.88 0.42
C GLN A 77 13.69 16.65 -0.93
N ALA A 78 13.36 17.45 -1.94
CA ALA A 78 13.98 17.32 -3.26
C ALA A 78 15.51 17.54 -3.21
N GLN A 79 15.97 18.53 -2.42
CA GLN A 79 17.41 18.78 -2.20
C GLN A 79 18.09 17.68 -1.38
N ALA A 80 17.33 16.95 -0.55
CA ALA A 80 17.81 15.75 0.14
C ALA A 80 17.91 14.52 -0.78
N GLY A 81 17.44 14.62 -2.04
CA GLY A 81 17.48 13.52 -3.02
C GLY A 81 16.20 12.67 -3.05
N CYS A 82 15.14 13.08 -2.34
CA CYS A 82 13.85 12.39 -2.38
C CYS A 82 13.13 12.66 -3.72
N ALA A 83 12.54 11.62 -4.31
CA ALA A 83 11.80 11.73 -5.56
C ALA A 83 10.37 12.30 -5.36
N VAL A 84 10.29 13.58 -4.99
CA VAL A 84 9.02 14.29 -4.74
C VAL A 84 8.90 15.53 -5.63
N ASN A 85 7.71 15.80 -6.14
CA ASN A 85 7.46 16.96 -7.01
C ASN A 85 6.04 17.56 -6.90
N PHE A 86 5.20 17.01 -6.02
CA PHE A 86 3.83 17.47 -5.85
C PHE A 86 3.63 18.26 -4.55
N GLY A 87 2.99 19.42 -4.69
CA GLY A 87 2.49 20.27 -3.62
C GLY A 87 1.16 20.92 -4.03
N HIS A 88 0.30 21.18 -3.06
CA HIS A 88 -0.96 21.88 -3.25
C HIS A 88 -1.42 22.59 -1.97
N THR A 89 -1.72 23.88 -2.05
CA THR A 89 -2.32 24.66 -0.98
C THR A 89 -3.67 25.21 -1.41
N ALA A 90 -4.71 24.94 -0.62
CA ALA A 90 -6.07 25.40 -0.86
C ALA A 90 -6.61 26.19 0.36
N PRO A 91 -7.25 27.35 0.16
CA PRO A 91 -7.95 28.04 1.25
C PRO A 91 -9.18 27.22 1.69
N THR A 92 -9.54 27.32 2.96
CA THR A 92 -10.76 26.73 3.51
C THR A 92 -11.89 27.76 3.58
N VAL A 93 -13.05 27.34 4.08
CA VAL A 93 -14.18 28.25 4.37
C VAL A 93 -13.91 29.22 5.54
N GLU A 94 -12.90 28.91 6.37
CA GLU A 94 -12.44 29.77 7.44
C GLU A 94 -11.35 30.71 6.90
N ASP A 95 -11.58 32.02 7.03
CA ASP A 95 -10.62 33.03 6.55
C ASP A 95 -9.26 32.87 7.24
N GLY A 96 -8.20 32.95 6.45
CA GLY A 96 -6.83 32.73 6.90
C GLY A 96 -6.47 31.27 7.23
N VAL A 97 -7.34 30.29 6.99
CA VAL A 97 -7.06 28.87 7.20
C VAL A 97 -6.93 28.14 5.87
N TYR A 98 -5.86 27.34 5.73
CA TYR A 98 -5.47 26.64 4.51
C TYR A 98 -5.30 25.13 4.76
N GLN A 99 -5.60 24.32 3.74
CA GLN A 99 -5.14 22.94 3.62
C GLN A 99 -3.87 22.90 2.78
N VAL A 100 -2.74 22.57 3.39
CA VAL A 100 -1.43 22.42 2.74
C VAL A 100 -1.15 20.94 2.54
N VAL A 101 -0.86 20.53 1.31
CA VAL A 101 -0.65 19.13 0.94
C VAL A 101 0.64 19.02 0.16
N PHE A 102 1.52 18.09 0.52
CA PHE A 102 2.74 17.85 -0.25
C PHE A 102 3.15 16.38 -0.22
N GLN A 103 3.78 15.92 -1.30
CA GLN A 103 4.20 14.54 -1.46
C GLN A 103 5.35 14.18 -0.51
N TYR A 104 5.38 12.92 -0.08
CA TYR A 104 6.52 12.31 0.60
C TYR A 104 6.90 10.97 -0.05
N SER A 105 8.20 10.62 -0.02
CA SER A 105 8.69 9.27 -0.35
C SER A 105 8.52 8.33 0.84
N GLU A 106 9.05 8.73 2.00
CA GLU A 106 8.92 8.04 3.27
C GLU A 106 8.17 8.91 4.29
N GLU A 107 7.25 8.32 5.06
CA GLU A 107 6.36 9.11 5.94
C GLU A 107 7.15 9.88 7.00
N ALA A 108 8.20 9.29 7.57
CA ALA A 108 9.07 9.94 8.54
C ALA A 108 9.77 11.17 7.95
N VAL A 109 10.23 11.07 6.70
CA VAL A 109 10.88 12.17 5.96
C VAL A 109 9.88 13.30 5.70
N GLY A 110 8.65 12.99 5.27
CA GLY A 110 7.60 13.99 5.07
C GLY A 110 7.22 14.73 6.35
N ARG A 111 7.13 14.02 7.48
CA ARG A 111 6.89 14.62 8.80
C ARG A 111 8.04 15.50 9.25
N ARG A 112 9.29 15.07 9.02
CA ARG A 112 10.46 15.88 9.35
C ARG A 112 10.56 17.12 8.46
N ALA A 113 10.17 17.01 7.19
CA ALA A 113 10.20 18.10 6.24
C ALA A 113 9.27 19.26 6.61
N ILE A 114 8.05 18.99 7.10
CA ILE A 114 7.15 20.07 7.54
C ILE A 114 7.70 20.78 8.79
N GLU A 115 8.28 20.06 9.74
CA GLU A 115 8.91 20.66 10.93
C GLU A 115 10.08 21.58 10.54
N LEU A 116 10.94 21.15 9.62
CA LEU A 116 12.06 21.95 9.12
C LEU A 116 11.59 23.15 8.29
N ALA A 117 10.50 22.99 7.53
CA ALA A 117 9.89 24.10 6.79
C ALA A 117 9.28 25.15 7.75
N GLU A 118 8.62 24.73 8.83
CA GLU A 118 8.15 25.64 9.88
C GLU A 118 9.32 26.39 10.54
N ALA A 119 10.41 25.69 10.86
CA ALA A 119 11.61 26.28 11.43
C ALA A 119 12.27 27.30 10.49
N LEU A 120 12.34 27.00 9.19
CA LEU A 120 12.85 27.92 8.17
C LEU A 120 11.99 29.20 8.09
N ILE A 121 10.67 29.06 8.09
CA ILE A 121 9.74 30.20 8.06
C ILE A 121 9.89 31.04 9.33
N ALA A 122 9.93 30.42 10.51
CA ALA A 122 10.12 31.11 11.78
C ALA A 122 11.45 31.88 11.81
N ALA A 123 12.53 31.27 11.31
CA ALA A 123 13.84 31.92 11.21
C ALA A 123 13.83 33.11 10.25
N ALA A 124 13.11 33.02 9.13
CA ALA A 124 12.92 34.13 8.21
C ALA A 124 12.02 35.24 8.79
N GLN A 125 11.02 34.93 9.62
CA GLN A 125 10.21 35.93 10.31
C GLN A 125 11.01 36.66 11.41
N ALA A 126 11.77 35.93 12.22
CA ALA A 126 12.53 36.46 13.35
C ALA A 126 13.91 37.04 12.98
N ASP A 127 14.30 36.94 11.70
CA ASP A 127 15.63 37.25 11.19
C ASP A 127 16.78 36.53 11.95
N THR A 128 16.56 35.27 12.33
CA THR A 128 17.58 34.41 12.96
C THR A 128 18.21 33.45 11.95
N PRO A 129 19.43 32.93 12.16
CA PRO A 129 20.06 31.97 11.24
C PRO A 129 19.27 30.66 11.11
N PHE A 130 19.33 30.04 9.92
CA PHE A 130 18.84 28.68 9.66
C PHE A 130 19.91 27.94 8.85
N ASP A 131 20.35 26.79 9.34
CA ASP A 131 21.35 25.97 8.64
C ASP A 131 20.65 25.02 7.66
N ALA A 132 20.45 25.49 6.42
CA ALA A 132 19.85 24.68 5.38
C ALA A 132 20.68 23.44 5.03
N THR A 133 22.02 23.50 5.17
CA THR A 133 22.88 22.36 4.87
C THR A 133 22.67 21.25 5.89
N ALA A 134 22.60 21.61 7.19
CA ALA A 134 22.29 20.67 8.25
C ALA A 134 20.88 20.07 8.08
N ALA A 135 19.87 20.89 7.75
CA ALA A 135 18.51 20.42 7.52
C ALA A 135 18.40 19.43 6.34
N ILE A 136 19.09 19.71 5.22
CA ILE A 136 19.13 18.82 4.05
C ILE A 136 19.88 17.53 4.37
N THR A 137 20.94 17.61 5.20
CA THR A 137 21.70 16.42 5.63
C THR A 137 20.87 15.55 6.56
N ASP A 138 20.16 16.14 7.53
CA ASP A 138 19.21 15.45 8.42
C ASP A 138 18.15 14.67 7.62
N LEU A 139 17.51 15.32 6.64
CA LEU A 139 16.53 14.65 5.78
C LEU A 139 17.13 13.52 4.92
N ARG A 140 18.34 13.72 4.41
CA ARG A 140 19.03 12.71 3.59
C ARG A 140 19.42 11.49 4.41
N ASP A 141 19.98 11.71 5.60
CA ASP A 141 20.36 10.63 6.52
C ASP A 141 19.11 9.86 6.97
N LEU A 142 18.01 10.57 7.24
CA LEU A 142 16.72 9.95 7.55
C LEU A 142 16.18 9.12 6.38
N ASP A 143 16.16 9.68 5.16
CA ASP A 143 15.74 8.95 3.94
C ASP A 143 16.58 7.70 3.71
N GLU A 144 17.91 7.80 3.83
CA GLU A 144 18.82 6.66 3.68
C GLU A 144 18.63 5.59 4.75
N SER A 145 18.22 5.96 5.96
CA SER A 145 17.95 5.01 7.06
C SER A 145 16.59 4.32 6.94
N GLU A 146 15.60 5.01 6.36
CA GLU A 146 14.23 4.52 6.26
C GLU A 146 14.03 3.71 4.97
N ARG A 147 14.49 4.21 3.82
CA ARG A 147 14.18 3.62 2.50
C ARG A 147 14.70 2.19 2.33
N LEU A 148 14.14 1.49 1.35
CA LEU A 148 14.63 0.16 0.97
C LEU A 148 16.08 0.23 0.47
N GLY A 149 16.91 -0.70 0.95
CA GLY A 149 18.29 -0.84 0.48
C GLY A 149 18.35 -1.18 -1.02
N PRO A 150 19.47 -0.90 -1.72
CA PRO A 150 19.55 -0.89 -3.18
C PRO A 150 19.14 -2.22 -3.84
N SER A 151 19.39 -3.35 -3.19
CA SER A 151 18.99 -4.66 -3.72
C SER A 151 17.46 -4.81 -3.73
N THR A 152 16.81 -4.66 -2.57
CA THR A 152 15.34 -4.75 -2.46
C THR A 152 14.66 -3.64 -3.25
N GLY A 153 15.20 -2.41 -3.19
CA GLY A 153 14.74 -1.26 -3.96
C GLY A 153 14.68 -1.55 -5.45
N SER A 154 15.73 -2.15 -6.04
CA SER A 154 15.73 -2.49 -7.46
C SER A 154 14.65 -3.48 -7.88
N ILE A 155 14.29 -4.44 -7.01
CA ILE A 155 13.21 -5.41 -7.27
C ILE A 155 11.86 -4.68 -7.20
N VAL A 156 11.71 -3.78 -6.21
CA VAL A 156 10.50 -2.96 -6.06
C VAL A 156 10.31 -2.01 -7.25
N ASP A 157 11.36 -1.32 -7.67
CA ASP A 157 11.32 -0.41 -8.82
C ASP A 157 10.94 -1.15 -10.10
N ALA A 158 11.48 -2.36 -10.31
CA ALA A 158 11.11 -3.22 -11.44
C ALA A 158 9.63 -3.66 -11.37
N ALA A 159 9.13 -4.00 -10.18
CA ALA A 159 7.72 -4.35 -9.98
C ALA A 159 6.80 -3.15 -10.29
N VAL A 160 7.13 -1.96 -9.77
CA VAL A 160 6.40 -0.72 -10.03
C VAL A 160 6.41 -0.35 -11.51
N ALA A 161 7.56 -0.48 -12.19
CA ALA A 161 7.67 -0.23 -13.62
C ALA A 161 6.78 -1.17 -14.45
N ARG A 162 6.56 -2.40 -13.98
CA ARG A 162 5.64 -3.37 -14.56
C ARG A 162 4.18 -3.19 -14.10
N GLY A 163 3.92 -2.17 -13.28
CA GLY A 163 2.60 -1.86 -12.74
C GLY A 163 2.15 -2.81 -11.63
N ILE A 164 3.03 -3.62 -11.04
CA ILE A 164 2.71 -4.51 -9.92
C ILE A 164 2.75 -3.70 -8.62
N PRO A 165 1.68 -3.72 -7.81
CA PRO A 165 1.66 -2.94 -6.58
C PRO A 165 2.47 -3.66 -5.50
N TYR A 166 2.94 -2.92 -4.50
CA TYR A 166 3.73 -3.49 -3.42
C TYR A 166 3.39 -2.87 -2.07
N ARG A 167 3.81 -3.56 -1.01
CA ARG A 167 3.77 -3.08 0.35
C ARG A 167 4.96 -3.63 1.14
N ARG A 168 5.66 -2.74 1.84
CA ARG A 168 6.65 -3.13 2.85
C ARG A 168 5.94 -3.60 4.13
N LEU A 169 6.31 -4.78 4.62
CA LEU A 169 5.67 -5.41 5.79
C LEU A 169 6.43 -5.17 7.10
N THR A 170 7.71 -4.77 7.02
CA THR A 170 8.56 -4.49 8.19
C THR A 170 9.39 -3.23 7.96
N SER A 171 10.10 -2.73 8.96
CA SER A 171 11.17 -1.75 8.75
C SER A 171 12.39 -2.34 8.03
N GLY A 172 12.45 -3.67 7.87
CA GLY A 172 13.50 -4.35 7.10
C GLY A 172 13.12 -4.52 5.62
N SER A 173 13.68 -5.55 5.00
CA SER A 173 13.54 -5.85 3.57
C SER A 173 12.43 -6.86 3.23
N LEU A 174 11.46 -7.05 4.12
CA LEU A 174 10.28 -7.88 3.85
C LEU A 174 9.26 -7.08 3.05
N VAL A 175 9.04 -7.47 1.79
CA VAL A 175 8.13 -6.79 0.86
C VAL A 175 7.14 -7.79 0.27
N GLN A 176 5.87 -7.40 0.25
CA GLN A 176 4.82 -8.08 -0.49
C GLN A 176 4.60 -7.35 -1.83
N PHE A 177 4.46 -8.12 -2.90
CA PHE A 177 4.02 -7.69 -4.22
C PHE A 177 2.64 -8.27 -4.50
N GLY A 178 1.78 -7.53 -5.19
CA GLY A 178 0.43 -7.99 -5.50
C GLY A 178 -0.49 -8.14 -4.28
N TRP A 179 -1.76 -8.44 -4.57
CA TRP A 179 -2.86 -8.47 -3.62
C TRP A 179 -3.53 -9.84 -3.57
N GLY A 180 -4.14 -10.16 -2.43
CA GLY A 180 -4.97 -11.34 -2.28
C GLY A 180 -4.21 -12.63 -2.55
N SER A 181 -4.84 -13.54 -3.29
CA SER A 181 -4.27 -14.81 -3.73
C SER A 181 -3.20 -14.69 -4.82
N LYS A 182 -3.03 -13.51 -5.43
CA LYS A 182 -1.94 -13.23 -6.38
C LYS A 182 -0.68 -12.67 -5.73
N GLN A 183 -0.68 -12.48 -4.41
CA GLN A 183 0.46 -11.88 -3.76
C GLN A 183 1.70 -12.78 -3.81
N ARG A 184 2.88 -12.16 -3.91
CA ARG A 184 4.20 -12.79 -3.76
C ARG A 184 5.00 -12.02 -2.73
N ARG A 185 5.99 -12.64 -2.09
CA ARG A 185 6.84 -11.99 -1.09
C ARG A 185 8.31 -12.19 -1.37
N ILE A 186 9.09 -11.19 -0.95
CA ILE A 186 10.55 -11.28 -0.87
C ILE A 186 11.03 -10.91 0.52
N GLN A 187 12.12 -11.55 0.95
CA GLN A 187 12.96 -11.12 2.04
C GLN A 187 14.34 -10.77 1.45
N ALA A 188 14.67 -9.48 1.40
CA ALA A 188 15.85 -9.01 0.67
C ALA A 188 15.81 -9.38 -0.82
N ALA A 189 16.62 -10.34 -1.27
CA ALA A 189 16.62 -10.86 -2.64
C ALA A 189 16.06 -12.28 -2.76
N GLU A 190 15.63 -12.88 -1.65
CA GLU A 190 15.02 -14.21 -1.63
C GLU A 190 13.51 -14.12 -1.87
N VAL A 191 12.96 -15.08 -2.60
CA VAL A 191 11.53 -15.18 -2.94
C VAL A 191 10.83 -16.22 -2.07
N ASP A 192 9.53 -16.02 -1.86
CA ASP A 192 8.65 -16.92 -1.09
C ASP A 192 8.58 -18.38 -1.58
N SER A 193 9.02 -18.66 -2.81
CA SER A 193 9.11 -20.02 -3.34
C SER A 193 10.38 -20.75 -2.92
N THR A 194 11.39 -20.05 -2.40
CA THR A 194 12.59 -20.70 -1.85
C THR A 194 12.26 -21.34 -0.51
N SER A 195 12.60 -22.63 -0.37
CA SER A 195 12.33 -23.35 0.87
C SER A 195 13.37 -23.01 1.95
N GLY A 196 12.96 -22.96 3.22
CA GLY A 196 13.90 -22.81 4.33
C GLY A 196 14.92 -23.95 4.44
N VAL A 197 14.64 -25.12 3.82
CA VAL A 197 15.61 -26.21 3.70
C VAL A 197 16.75 -25.83 2.75
N ALA A 198 16.44 -25.21 1.61
CA ALA A 198 17.45 -24.76 0.65
C ALA A 198 18.34 -23.66 1.24
N GLU A 199 17.74 -22.72 2.00
CA GLU A 199 18.50 -21.72 2.76
C GLU A 199 19.45 -22.39 3.77
N SER A 200 18.96 -23.38 4.52
CA SER A 200 19.77 -24.12 5.50
C SER A 200 20.92 -24.88 4.85
N ILE A 201 20.69 -25.49 3.68
CA ILE A 201 21.75 -26.14 2.90
C ILE A 201 22.81 -25.11 2.50
N ALA A 202 22.41 -23.95 1.98
CA ALA A 202 23.33 -22.90 1.53
C ALA A 202 24.20 -22.33 2.68
N GLN A 203 23.70 -22.34 3.92
CA GLN A 203 24.47 -21.95 5.10
C GLN A 203 25.50 -23.01 5.53
N ASP A 204 25.24 -24.29 5.22
CA ASP A 204 26.18 -25.38 5.46
C ASP A 204 27.14 -25.55 4.27
N LYS A 205 28.36 -25.02 4.44
CA LYS A 205 29.40 -25.02 3.39
C LYS A 205 29.83 -26.42 3.00
N GLU A 206 29.87 -27.36 3.94
CA GLU A 206 30.33 -28.72 3.67
C GLU A 206 29.24 -29.51 2.95
N LEU A 207 28.00 -29.45 3.44
CA LEU A 207 26.86 -30.08 2.77
C LEU A 207 26.67 -29.50 1.35
N THR A 208 26.73 -28.17 1.21
CA THR A 208 26.67 -27.52 -0.10
C THR A 208 27.72 -28.09 -1.04
N LYS A 209 28.98 -28.17 -0.61
CA LYS A 209 30.07 -28.73 -1.43
C LYS A 209 29.87 -30.18 -1.82
N GLN A 210 29.41 -31.02 -0.89
CA GLN A 210 29.13 -32.43 -1.18
C GLN A 210 28.05 -32.56 -2.26
N LEU A 211 26.99 -31.76 -2.16
CA LEU A 211 25.91 -31.73 -3.15
C LEU A 211 26.41 -31.21 -4.50
N LEU A 212 27.16 -30.11 -4.52
CA LEU A 212 27.76 -29.56 -5.74
C LEU A 212 28.68 -30.57 -6.43
N ASN A 213 29.56 -31.24 -5.68
CA ASN A 213 30.44 -32.26 -6.22
C ASN A 213 29.65 -33.46 -6.79
N ALA A 214 28.58 -33.88 -6.12
CA ALA A 214 27.70 -34.95 -6.61
C ALA A 214 26.97 -34.56 -7.91
N ALA A 215 26.69 -33.26 -8.11
CA ALA A 215 26.14 -32.71 -9.35
C ALA A 215 27.19 -32.52 -10.47
N GLY A 216 28.47 -32.82 -10.21
CA GLY A 216 29.55 -32.59 -11.16
C GLY A 216 29.97 -31.12 -11.28
N VAL A 217 29.60 -30.27 -10.31
CA VAL A 217 30.08 -28.89 -10.21
C VAL A 217 31.46 -28.90 -9.54
N PRO A 218 32.50 -28.33 -10.17
CA PRO A 218 33.83 -28.29 -9.58
C PRO A 218 33.86 -27.49 -8.28
N VAL A 219 34.37 -28.09 -7.20
CA VAL A 219 34.55 -27.46 -5.88
C VAL A 219 35.97 -27.71 -5.36
N PRO A 220 36.53 -26.85 -4.49
CA PRO A 220 37.81 -27.13 -3.85
C PRO A 220 37.67 -28.31 -2.89
N LEU A 221 38.34 -29.42 -3.23
CA LEU A 221 38.39 -30.65 -2.44
C LEU A 221 39.18 -30.43 -1.15
N GLY A 222 38.72 -31.01 -0.05
CA GLY A 222 39.33 -30.87 1.26
C GLY A 222 38.67 -31.74 2.32
N ARG A 223 39.15 -31.64 3.57
CA ARG A 223 38.52 -32.28 4.72
C ARG A 223 38.78 -31.50 6.02
N PRO A 224 37.87 -31.61 7.02
CA PRO A 224 38.16 -31.15 8.37
C PRO A 224 39.41 -31.84 8.94
N VAL A 225 40.13 -31.12 9.79
CA VAL A 225 41.37 -31.59 10.42
C VAL A 225 41.37 -31.26 11.91
N THR A 226 41.89 -32.18 12.72
CA THR A 226 41.83 -32.05 14.20
C THR A 226 43.13 -31.50 14.82
N SER A 227 44.20 -31.38 14.04
CA SER A 227 45.48 -30.81 14.48
C SER A 227 46.27 -30.26 13.29
N ALA A 228 47.28 -29.43 13.55
CA ALA A 228 48.21 -28.96 12.51
C ALA A 228 48.95 -30.13 11.81
N GLU A 229 49.20 -31.23 12.51
CA GLU A 229 49.83 -32.42 11.94
C GLU A 229 48.89 -33.18 11.01
N ASP A 230 47.64 -33.36 11.41
CA ASP A 230 46.59 -33.90 10.54
C ASP A 230 46.35 -32.97 9.34
N GLY A 231 46.41 -31.66 9.56
CA GLY A 231 46.41 -30.63 8.52
C GLY A 231 47.50 -30.81 7.47
N TRP A 232 48.72 -31.13 7.89
CA TRP A 232 49.83 -31.41 6.96
C TRP A 232 49.64 -32.73 6.20
N VAL A 233 49.08 -33.75 6.84
CA VAL A 233 48.71 -35.01 6.16
C VAL A 233 47.66 -34.73 5.10
N ALA A 234 46.58 -34.02 5.44
CA ALA A 234 45.55 -33.60 4.48
C ALA A 234 46.13 -32.79 3.33
N ALA A 235 47.06 -31.87 3.60
CA ALA A 235 47.73 -31.10 2.55
C ALA A 235 48.55 -31.97 1.59
N GLY A 236 49.17 -33.05 2.09
CA GLY A 236 49.84 -34.05 1.28
C GLY A 236 48.89 -34.88 0.41
N GLU A 237 47.72 -35.22 0.93
CA GLU A 237 46.66 -35.95 0.21
C GLU A 237 46.02 -35.10 -0.91
N ILE A 238 45.76 -33.82 -0.63
CA ILE A 238 45.14 -32.86 -1.57
C ILE A 238 46.16 -32.35 -2.60
N GLY A 239 47.43 -32.26 -2.21
CA GLY A 239 48.52 -31.68 -2.98
C GLY A 239 48.60 -30.15 -2.83
N LEU A 240 49.82 -29.65 -2.60
CA LEU A 240 50.12 -28.23 -2.43
C LEU A 240 49.94 -27.42 -3.74
N PRO A 241 49.68 -26.10 -3.66
CA PRO A 241 49.35 -25.33 -2.44
C PRO A 241 47.94 -25.64 -1.90
N VAL A 242 47.73 -25.36 -0.61
CA VAL A 242 46.45 -25.52 0.09
C VAL A 242 45.98 -24.24 0.79
N VAL A 243 44.71 -24.25 1.20
CA VAL A 243 44.05 -23.23 2.02
C VAL A 243 43.73 -23.85 3.37
N VAL A 244 43.99 -23.12 4.44
CA VAL A 244 43.56 -23.46 5.81
C VAL A 244 42.54 -22.42 6.24
N LYS A 245 41.36 -22.87 6.69
CA LYS A 245 40.27 -21.99 7.11
C LYS A 245 39.42 -22.62 8.22
N PRO A 246 38.67 -21.81 9.00
CA PRO A 246 37.61 -22.32 9.85
C PRO A 246 36.45 -22.85 8.98
N GLN A 247 35.83 -23.95 9.41
CA GLN A 247 34.71 -24.58 8.72
C GLN A 247 33.51 -23.64 8.62
N ASP A 248 33.10 -23.03 9.73
CA ASP A 248 31.96 -22.09 9.81
C ASP A 248 32.38 -20.61 9.76
N GLY A 249 33.55 -20.34 9.15
CA GLY A 249 34.13 -19.01 9.09
C GLY A 249 33.37 -18.04 8.18
N ASN A 250 33.13 -16.82 8.68
CA ASN A 250 32.53 -15.71 7.94
C ASN A 250 33.55 -14.57 7.65
N GLN A 251 33.34 -13.86 6.55
CA GLN A 251 34.12 -12.67 6.14
C GLN A 251 35.64 -12.88 5.93
N GLY A 252 36.10 -14.12 5.81
CA GLY A 252 37.52 -14.45 5.61
C GLY A 252 38.36 -14.42 6.89
N LYS A 253 37.74 -14.37 8.08
CA LYS A 253 38.46 -14.47 9.37
C LYS A 253 39.09 -15.86 9.52
N GLY A 254 40.36 -15.91 9.90
CA GLY A 254 41.11 -17.16 10.06
C GLY A 254 41.46 -17.87 8.75
N VAL A 255 41.20 -17.28 7.59
CA VAL A 255 41.50 -17.89 6.28
C VAL A 255 42.93 -17.54 5.86
N THR A 256 43.75 -18.56 5.66
CA THR A 256 45.10 -18.43 5.10
C THR A 256 45.20 -19.21 3.80
N VAL A 257 45.59 -18.53 2.72
CA VAL A 257 45.65 -19.09 1.36
C VAL A 257 47.09 -19.27 0.89
N ASN A 258 47.27 -20.09 -0.16
CA ASN A 258 48.57 -20.32 -0.83
C ASN A 258 49.66 -20.89 0.10
N ILE A 259 49.28 -21.83 0.97
CA ILE A 259 50.19 -22.50 1.90
C ILE A 259 50.98 -23.57 1.15
N THR A 260 52.30 -23.50 1.23
CA THR A 260 53.24 -24.40 0.52
C THR A 260 54.23 -25.09 1.45
N THR A 261 54.35 -24.66 2.70
CA THR A 261 55.26 -25.27 3.68
C THR A 261 54.53 -25.70 4.95
N LYS A 262 55.15 -26.61 5.70
CA LYS A 262 54.59 -27.12 6.95
C LYS A 262 54.50 -26.02 8.01
N GLU A 263 55.48 -25.14 8.06
CA GLU A 263 55.54 -24.02 9.00
C GLU A 263 54.41 -23.01 8.76
N GLN A 264 54.14 -22.71 7.48
CA GLN A 264 53.01 -21.88 7.08
C GLN A 264 51.68 -22.54 7.49
N LEU A 265 51.56 -23.86 7.29
CA LEU A 265 50.36 -24.61 7.66
C LEU A 265 50.12 -24.60 9.17
N THR A 266 51.15 -24.82 10.00
CA THR A 266 51.03 -24.77 11.45
C THR A 266 50.56 -23.39 11.92
N SER A 267 51.20 -22.31 11.43
CA SER A 267 50.80 -20.95 11.78
C SER A 267 49.38 -20.61 11.32
N ALA A 268 48.98 -21.10 10.15
CA ALA A 268 47.63 -20.94 9.63
C ALA A 268 46.59 -21.72 10.44
N TYR A 269 46.91 -22.95 10.85
CA TYR A 269 46.05 -23.77 11.69
C TYR A 269 45.80 -23.09 13.04
N ASP A 270 46.87 -22.62 13.70
CA ASP A 270 46.75 -21.92 14.99
C ASP A 270 45.88 -20.66 14.86
N SER A 271 46.00 -19.94 13.74
CA SER A 271 45.18 -18.77 13.45
C SER A 271 43.70 -19.12 13.17
N ALA A 272 43.45 -20.22 12.47
CA ALA A 272 42.10 -20.67 12.11
C ALA A 272 41.36 -21.29 13.31
N ALA A 273 42.06 -22.05 14.15
CA ALA A 273 41.50 -22.78 15.29
C ALA A 273 40.88 -21.86 16.36
N VAL A 274 41.28 -20.58 16.40
CA VAL A 274 40.66 -19.56 17.27
C VAL A 274 39.18 -19.34 16.91
N TYR A 275 38.78 -19.61 15.67
CA TYR A 275 37.45 -19.30 15.15
C TYR A 275 36.54 -20.51 15.00
N GLY A 276 37.03 -21.74 15.17
CA GLY A 276 36.23 -22.97 15.07
C GLY A 276 37.03 -24.18 14.59
N GLU A 277 36.33 -25.23 14.18
CA GLU A 277 36.93 -26.41 13.55
C GLU A 277 37.67 -26.00 12.27
N VAL A 278 38.85 -26.58 12.05
CA VAL A 278 39.74 -26.19 10.94
C VAL A 278 39.59 -27.18 9.79
N MET A 279 39.62 -26.65 8.58
CA MET A 279 39.58 -27.42 7.34
C MET A 279 40.77 -27.07 6.44
N VAL A 280 41.30 -28.09 5.76
CA VAL A 280 42.32 -27.93 4.71
C VAL A 280 41.70 -28.24 3.36
N GLU A 281 41.85 -27.32 2.40
CA GLU A 281 41.29 -27.42 1.06
C GLU A 281 42.31 -27.12 -0.02
N LYS A 282 42.04 -27.58 -1.24
CA LYS A 282 42.84 -27.22 -2.42
C LYS A 282 42.81 -25.71 -2.65
N PHE A 283 43.99 -25.12 -2.86
CA PHE A 283 44.07 -23.74 -3.32
C PHE A 283 43.70 -23.65 -4.81
N LEU A 284 42.72 -22.80 -5.11
CA LEU A 284 42.32 -22.47 -6.48
C LEU A 284 42.99 -21.16 -6.90
N PRO A 285 43.80 -21.13 -7.98
CA PRO A 285 44.39 -19.91 -8.49
C PRO A 285 43.36 -19.07 -9.27
N GLY A 286 43.56 -17.74 -9.29
CA GLY A 286 42.80 -16.84 -10.16
C GLY A 286 42.10 -15.70 -9.43
N PHE A 287 41.04 -15.20 -10.04
CA PHE A 287 40.23 -14.09 -9.56
C PHE A 287 38.93 -14.59 -8.93
N ASP A 288 38.36 -13.73 -8.09
CA ASP A 288 37.06 -13.94 -7.47
C ASP A 288 35.94 -13.41 -8.39
N PHE A 289 34.97 -14.27 -8.69
CA PHE A 289 33.79 -13.93 -9.48
C PHE A 289 32.51 -14.23 -8.69
N ARG A 290 31.59 -13.27 -8.71
CA ARG A 290 30.20 -13.44 -8.24
C ARG A 290 29.31 -13.63 -9.46
N LEU A 291 28.70 -14.80 -9.59
CA LEU A 291 27.68 -15.09 -10.60
C LEU A 291 26.30 -15.05 -9.94
N LEU A 292 25.34 -14.39 -10.56
CA LEU A 292 23.97 -14.29 -10.09
C LEU A 292 23.06 -15.15 -10.97
N VAL A 293 22.50 -16.19 -10.38
CA VAL A 293 21.48 -17.04 -11.00
C VAL A 293 20.11 -16.61 -10.50
N VAL A 294 19.16 -16.46 -11.43
CA VAL A 294 17.75 -16.15 -11.16
C VAL A 294 16.90 -17.09 -12.00
N GLY A 295 16.07 -17.90 -11.34
CA GLY A 295 15.33 -18.99 -11.97
C GLY A 295 16.30 -20.06 -12.49
N ASP A 296 16.27 -20.29 -13.80
CA ASP A 296 17.04 -21.31 -14.51
C ASP A 296 18.19 -20.72 -15.34
N ARG A 297 18.56 -19.45 -15.10
CA ARG A 297 19.54 -18.73 -15.93
C ARG A 297 20.52 -17.89 -15.13
N LEU A 298 21.75 -17.80 -15.66
CA LEU A 298 22.72 -16.78 -15.25
C LEU A 298 22.28 -15.42 -15.78
N VAL A 299 22.02 -14.46 -14.89
CA VAL A 299 21.53 -13.12 -15.26
C VAL A 299 22.60 -12.03 -15.17
N ALA A 300 23.61 -12.24 -14.33
CA ALA A 300 24.72 -11.31 -14.17
C ALA A 300 25.97 -12.03 -13.65
N ALA A 301 27.15 -11.50 -13.99
CA ALA A 301 28.41 -11.93 -13.42
C ALA A 301 29.32 -10.72 -13.19
N ALA A 302 30.02 -10.70 -12.06
CA ALA A 302 30.94 -9.64 -11.69
C ALA A 302 32.27 -10.21 -11.18
N ARG A 303 33.38 -9.72 -11.70
CA ARG A 303 34.70 -9.93 -11.07
C ARG A 303 34.81 -8.99 -9.88
N ARG A 304 35.13 -9.54 -8.71
CA ARG A 304 35.33 -8.74 -7.50
C ARG A 304 36.82 -8.53 -7.26
N ASP A 305 37.19 -7.29 -7.00
CA ASP A 305 38.56 -6.89 -6.67
C ASP A 305 38.60 -6.38 -5.21
N PRO A 306 39.59 -6.81 -4.40
CA PRO A 306 39.72 -6.35 -3.01
C PRO A 306 39.97 -4.84 -2.93
N PRO A 307 39.66 -4.20 -1.78
CA PRO A 307 39.99 -2.80 -1.57
C PRO A 307 41.49 -2.59 -1.75
N GLN A 308 41.85 -1.69 -2.66
CA GLN A 308 43.24 -1.40 -3.02
C GLN A 308 43.42 0.05 -3.44
N VAL A 309 44.64 0.55 -3.32
CA VAL A 309 45.09 1.82 -3.87
C VAL A 309 46.31 1.61 -4.75
N ILE A 310 46.54 2.49 -5.72
CA ILE A 310 47.70 2.47 -6.60
C ILE A 310 48.63 3.60 -6.18
N GLY A 311 49.89 3.26 -5.88
CA GLY A 311 50.92 4.25 -5.57
C GLY A 311 51.14 5.21 -6.73
N ASP A 312 51.25 6.49 -6.42
CA ASP A 312 51.65 7.54 -7.36
C ASP A 312 53.11 7.98 -7.14
N GLY A 313 53.78 7.41 -6.13
CA GLY A 313 55.13 7.77 -5.71
C GLY A 313 55.22 9.09 -4.92
N GLN A 314 54.09 9.71 -4.55
CA GLN A 314 54.05 11.00 -3.87
C GLN A 314 53.18 10.99 -2.60
N LEU A 315 51.98 10.41 -2.67
CA LEU A 315 51.02 10.38 -1.59
C LEU A 315 51.21 9.15 -0.70
N THR A 316 50.93 9.31 0.59
CA THR A 316 50.89 8.18 1.52
C THR A 316 49.68 7.29 1.24
N VAL A 317 49.73 6.02 1.69
CA VAL A 317 48.56 5.11 1.60
C VAL A 317 47.29 5.76 2.17
N ARG A 318 47.39 6.45 3.32
CA ARG A 318 46.27 7.18 3.93
C ARG A 318 45.69 8.24 2.99
N GLN A 319 46.54 9.08 2.40
CA GLN A 319 46.10 10.12 1.47
C GLN A 319 45.49 9.55 0.19
N LEU A 320 46.02 8.43 -0.31
CA LEU A 320 45.44 7.72 -1.46
C LEU A 320 44.06 7.17 -1.13
N VAL A 321 43.87 6.59 0.07
CA VAL A 321 42.56 6.12 0.55
C VAL A 321 41.59 7.28 0.69
N ASP A 322 42.01 8.39 1.30
CA ASP A 322 41.17 9.60 1.44
C ASP A 322 40.72 10.11 0.07
N THR A 323 41.62 10.13 -0.91
CA THR A 323 41.32 10.53 -2.29
C THR A 323 40.31 9.59 -2.96
N VAL A 324 40.48 8.27 -2.82
CA VAL A 324 39.53 7.29 -3.36
C VAL A 324 38.15 7.43 -2.70
N ASN A 325 38.11 7.79 -1.42
CA ASN A 325 36.88 8.01 -0.66
C ASN A 325 36.17 9.34 -0.98
N LEU A 326 36.77 10.24 -1.77
CA LEU A 326 36.09 11.42 -2.32
C LEU A 326 35.09 11.09 -3.44
N ASP A 327 35.10 9.86 -3.96
CA ASP A 327 34.10 9.41 -4.94
C ASP A 327 32.69 9.54 -4.31
N PRO A 328 31.77 10.33 -4.88
CA PRO A 328 30.43 10.55 -4.30
C PRO A 328 29.59 9.27 -4.25
N ARG A 329 29.99 8.22 -4.98
CA ARG A 329 29.35 6.89 -4.91
C ARG A 329 29.71 6.14 -3.63
N ARG A 330 30.76 6.56 -2.90
CA ARG A 330 31.22 5.94 -1.64
C ARG A 330 30.59 6.61 -0.43
N GLY A 331 29.61 5.96 0.18
CA GLY A 331 29.00 6.39 1.44
C GLY A 331 29.46 5.60 2.65
N GLU A 332 28.96 6.01 3.81
CA GLU A 332 29.01 5.21 5.04
C GLU A 332 27.94 4.10 4.95
N GLY A 333 28.31 2.85 5.22
CA GLY A 333 27.36 1.72 5.21
C GLY A 333 26.97 1.20 3.82
N HIS A 334 25.69 0.87 3.65
CA HIS A 334 25.16 0.10 2.50
C HIS A 334 24.12 0.85 1.65
N ALA A 335 23.82 2.12 1.97
CA ALA A 335 22.80 2.92 1.29
C ALA A 335 23.23 3.44 -0.10
N THR A 336 24.53 3.50 -0.36
CA THR A 336 25.15 3.98 -1.60
C THR A 336 25.77 2.85 -2.43
N SER A 337 26.18 3.15 -3.67
CA SER A 337 26.68 2.14 -4.63
C SER A 337 28.01 1.51 -4.20
N LEU A 338 28.89 2.27 -3.53
CA LEU A 338 30.17 1.81 -3.02
C LEU A 338 30.28 2.14 -1.53
N THR A 339 31.10 1.37 -0.80
CA THR A 339 31.40 1.66 0.61
C THR A 339 32.77 2.32 0.70
N LYS A 340 32.95 3.27 1.62
CA LYS A 340 34.27 3.86 1.87
C LYS A 340 35.27 2.83 2.38
N ILE A 341 36.51 2.97 1.95
CA ILE A 341 37.64 2.18 2.42
C ILE A 341 38.06 2.70 3.79
N ARG A 342 38.16 1.81 4.78
CA ARG A 342 38.60 2.14 6.14
C ARG A 342 39.95 1.48 6.42
N LEU A 343 40.86 2.24 7.03
CA LEU A 343 42.15 1.75 7.54
C LEU A 343 41.98 1.29 8.99
N ASP A 344 41.31 0.15 9.17
CA ASP A 344 41.17 -0.53 10.46
C ASP A 344 42.32 -1.51 10.72
N ASP A 345 42.33 -2.17 11.88
CA ASP A 345 43.41 -3.08 12.30
C ASP A 345 43.69 -4.19 11.28
N ILE A 346 42.65 -4.67 10.57
CA ILE A 346 42.80 -5.67 9.50
C ILE A 346 43.56 -5.07 8.31
N ALA A 347 43.20 -3.86 7.88
CA ALA A 347 43.89 -3.18 6.79
C ALA A 347 45.34 -2.85 7.16
N ILE A 348 45.58 -2.44 8.42
CA ILE A 348 46.92 -2.17 8.94
C ILE A 348 47.77 -3.45 8.93
N GLY A 349 47.28 -4.55 9.49
CA GLY A 349 48.00 -5.83 9.48
C GLY A 349 48.29 -6.33 8.05
N ARG A 350 47.41 -6.02 7.09
CA ARG A 350 47.67 -6.34 5.68
C ARG A 350 48.77 -5.47 5.06
N LEU A 351 48.83 -4.18 5.40
CA LEU A 351 49.92 -3.30 4.98
C LEU A 351 51.25 -3.80 5.54
N GLU A 352 51.30 -4.18 6.82
CA GLU A 352 52.50 -4.71 7.47
C GLU A 352 53.02 -5.97 6.76
N SER A 353 52.13 -6.88 6.35
CA SER A 353 52.50 -8.07 5.58
C SER A 353 53.10 -7.76 4.20
N GLN A 354 52.90 -6.54 3.69
CA GLN A 354 53.49 -6.01 2.45
C GLN A 354 54.70 -5.10 2.73
N GLY A 355 55.13 -4.97 3.98
CA GLY A 355 56.22 -4.06 4.38
C GLY A 355 55.85 -2.58 4.34
N LEU A 356 54.56 -2.24 4.44
CA LEU A 356 54.03 -0.89 4.36
C LEU A 356 53.32 -0.47 5.66
N THR A 357 53.20 0.83 5.86
CA THR A 357 52.36 1.46 6.89
C THR A 357 51.39 2.45 6.24
N PRO A 358 50.33 2.92 6.93
CA PRO A 358 49.45 3.96 6.39
C PRO A 358 50.18 5.25 5.96
N GLU A 359 51.33 5.53 6.56
CA GLU A 359 52.20 6.70 6.31
C GLU A 359 53.28 6.42 5.25
N SER A 360 53.39 5.20 4.75
CA SER A 360 54.31 4.86 3.66
C SER A 360 53.83 5.46 2.34
N VAL A 361 54.78 5.91 1.50
CA VAL A 361 54.52 6.35 0.12
C VAL A 361 54.81 5.19 -0.82
N PRO A 362 53.80 4.53 -1.41
CA PRO A 362 54.03 3.40 -2.30
C PRO A 362 54.65 3.87 -3.62
N GLU A 363 55.50 3.04 -4.21
CA GLU A 363 56.13 3.36 -5.50
C GLU A 363 55.07 3.58 -6.59
N ARG A 364 55.42 4.38 -7.61
CA ARG A 364 54.49 4.67 -8.70
C ARG A 364 54.11 3.38 -9.43
N GLY A 365 52.82 3.07 -9.46
CA GLY A 365 52.26 1.85 -10.05
C GLY A 365 52.22 0.65 -9.10
N GLN A 366 52.76 0.76 -7.87
CA GLN A 366 52.67 -0.29 -6.86
C GLN A 366 51.22 -0.45 -6.42
N ARG A 367 50.69 -1.67 -6.55
CA ARG A 367 49.34 -2.00 -6.09
C ARG A 367 49.38 -2.37 -4.61
N VAL A 368 48.73 -1.57 -3.78
CA VAL A 368 48.65 -1.78 -2.33
C VAL A 368 47.29 -2.35 -2.00
N VAL A 369 47.26 -3.64 -1.66
CA VAL A 369 46.02 -4.36 -1.32
C VAL A 369 45.74 -4.17 0.17
N LEU A 370 44.55 -3.68 0.52
CA LEU A 370 44.19 -3.36 1.90
C LEU A 370 43.50 -4.52 2.60
N ARG A 371 42.87 -5.46 1.87
CA ARG A 371 42.30 -6.69 2.43
C ARG A 371 42.38 -7.85 1.44
N ASN A 372 42.30 -9.08 1.93
CA ASN A 372 42.28 -10.27 1.07
C ASN A 372 40.88 -10.56 0.49
N ASN A 373 39.80 -10.15 1.17
CA ASN A 373 38.44 -10.42 0.71
C ASN A 373 37.96 -9.37 -0.30
N ALA A 374 37.36 -9.82 -1.39
CA ALA A 374 36.86 -8.98 -2.47
C ALA A 374 35.43 -8.47 -2.22
N ASN A 375 35.15 -7.99 -1.00
CA ASN A 375 33.81 -7.57 -0.62
C ASN A 375 33.58 -6.07 -0.84
N LEU A 376 32.44 -5.70 -1.44
CA LEU A 376 32.06 -4.30 -1.60
C LEU A 376 31.84 -3.60 -0.25
N SER A 377 31.38 -4.32 0.77
CA SER A 377 31.16 -3.78 2.13
C SER A 377 32.45 -3.34 2.83
N THR A 378 33.60 -3.81 2.35
CA THR A 378 34.93 -3.43 2.86
C THR A 378 35.65 -2.46 1.91
N GLY A 379 34.93 -1.89 0.95
CA GLY A 379 35.43 -0.91 -0.01
C GLY A 379 36.04 -1.49 -1.29
N GLY A 380 35.88 -2.80 -1.53
CA GLY A 380 36.24 -3.45 -2.78
C GLY A 380 35.44 -2.94 -3.99
N THR A 381 35.86 -3.32 -5.19
CA THR A 381 35.24 -2.91 -6.45
C THR A 381 34.71 -4.11 -7.23
N ALA A 382 33.74 -3.89 -8.11
CA ALA A 382 33.17 -4.92 -8.97
C ALA A 382 33.22 -4.50 -10.44
N THR A 383 33.66 -5.41 -11.30
CA THR A 383 33.66 -5.24 -12.76
C THR A 383 32.64 -6.20 -13.37
N ASP A 384 31.66 -5.68 -14.09
CA ASP A 384 30.70 -6.51 -14.83
C ASP A 384 31.42 -7.28 -15.95
N VAL A 385 31.20 -8.60 -15.98
CA VAL A 385 31.78 -9.55 -16.97
C VAL A 385 30.72 -10.46 -17.56
N THR A 386 29.43 -10.13 -17.39
CA THR A 386 28.29 -11.00 -17.74
C THR A 386 28.35 -11.49 -19.19
N ASP A 387 28.60 -10.61 -20.15
CA ASP A 387 28.56 -10.95 -21.58
C ASP A 387 29.77 -11.78 -22.04
N THR A 388 30.79 -11.94 -21.18
CA THR A 388 32.00 -12.71 -21.50
C THR A 388 32.03 -14.08 -20.83
N VAL A 389 31.02 -14.42 -20.03
CA VAL A 389 30.97 -15.73 -19.35
C VAL A 389 30.79 -16.86 -20.36
N HIS A 390 31.68 -17.85 -20.30
CA HIS A 390 31.61 -19.06 -21.10
C HIS A 390 30.32 -19.84 -20.79
N PRO A 391 29.61 -20.38 -21.80
CA PRO A 391 28.35 -21.09 -21.58
C PRO A 391 28.43 -22.23 -20.55
N GLU A 392 29.53 -22.98 -20.53
CA GLU A 392 29.73 -24.06 -19.53
C GLU A 392 29.91 -23.53 -18.11
N VAL A 393 30.56 -22.36 -17.93
CA VAL A 393 30.68 -21.72 -16.61
C VAL A 393 29.29 -21.27 -16.13
N ALA A 394 28.49 -20.71 -17.04
CA ALA A 394 27.10 -20.35 -16.74
C ALA A 394 26.25 -21.57 -16.38
N ALA A 395 26.38 -22.67 -17.13
CA ALA A 395 25.70 -23.93 -16.82
C ALA A 395 26.07 -24.46 -15.44
N ARG A 396 27.36 -24.43 -15.05
CA ARG A 396 27.81 -24.84 -13.72
C ARG A 396 27.25 -23.98 -12.59
N ALA A 397 27.07 -22.67 -12.84
CA ALA A 397 26.40 -21.80 -11.88
C ALA A 397 24.92 -22.18 -11.71
N VAL A 398 24.22 -22.50 -12.80
CA VAL A 398 22.82 -22.94 -12.77
C VAL A 398 22.68 -24.31 -12.10
N ASP A 399 23.53 -25.28 -12.44
CA ASP A 399 23.58 -26.60 -11.80
C ASP A 399 23.76 -26.45 -10.28
N ALA A 400 24.66 -25.54 -9.86
CA ALA A 400 24.89 -25.25 -8.45
C ALA A 400 23.63 -24.71 -7.75
N ALA A 401 22.93 -23.77 -8.37
CA ALA A 401 21.68 -23.21 -7.85
C ALA A 401 20.59 -24.28 -7.69
N GLN A 402 20.40 -25.09 -8.74
CA GLN A 402 19.39 -26.15 -8.78
C GLN A 402 19.68 -27.26 -7.77
N MET A 403 20.95 -27.63 -7.60
CA MET A 403 21.36 -28.68 -6.66
C MET A 403 21.10 -28.29 -5.20
N VAL A 404 21.25 -27.00 -4.86
CA VAL A 404 20.91 -26.47 -3.53
C VAL A 404 19.40 -26.23 -3.39
N GLY A 405 18.70 -25.97 -4.50
CA GLY A 405 17.27 -25.66 -4.53
C GLY A 405 16.95 -24.17 -4.35
N LEU A 406 17.86 -23.28 -4.75
CA LEU A 406 17.69 -21.84 -4.66
C LEU A 406 17.17 -21.25 -5.98
N HIS A 407 16.11 -20.44 -5.91
CA HIS A 407 15.59 -19.73 -7.08
C HIS A 407 16.42 -18.48 -7.44
N ILE A 408 17.03 -17.86 -6.44
CA ILE A 408 17.91 -16.70 -6.61
C ILE A 408 19.12 -16.94 -5.73
N CYS A 409 20.29 -17.06 -6.34
CA CYS A 409 21.52 -17.27 -5.58
C CYS A 409 22.72 -16.57 -6.20
N GLY A 410 23.65 -16.22 -5.32
CA GLY A 410 24.97 -15.77 -5.71
C GLY A 410 25.96 -16.92 -5.61
N VAL A 411 26.54 -17.32 -6.74
CA VAL A 411 27.55 -18.36 -6.83
C VAL A 411 28.92 -17.70 -6.87
N ASP A 412 29.73 -17.93 -5.84
CA ASP A 412 31.10 -17.43 -5.77
C ASP A 412 32.04 -18.46 -6.39
N MET A 413 32.80 -18.02 -7.40
CA MET A 413 33.72 -18.85 -8.15
C MET A 413 35.13 -18.27 -8.10
N VAL A 414 36.13 -19.15 -8.03
CA VAL A 414 37.54 -18.78 -8.22
C VAL A 414 38.06 -19.48 -9.46
N CYS A 415 38.57 -18.69 -10.41
CA CYS A 415 39.14 -19.19 -11.65
C CYS A 415 40.04 -18.11 -12.31
N GLU A 416 40.91 -18.49 -13.24
CA GLU A 416 41.79 -17.53 -13.94
C GLU A 416 41.00 -16.53 -14.77
N ASN A 417 39.92 -16.98 -15.42
CA ASN A 417 38.96 -16.16 -16.14
C ASN A 417 37.65 -16.91 -16.42
N VAL A 418 36.58 -16.16 -16.66
CA VAL A 418 35.27 -16.72 -17.04
C VAL A 418 35.15 -17.04 -18.54
N LEU A 419 36.23 -16.96 -19.33
CA LEU A 419 36.18 -17.14 -20.80
C LEU A 419 36.32 -18.61 -21.24
N ARG A 420 36.72 -19.50 -20.34
CA ARG A 420 36.96 -20.93 -20.57
C ARG A 420 36.24 -21.78 -19.51
N PRO A 421 35.99 -23.07 -19.76
CA PRO A 421 35.43 -23.99 -18.76
C PRO A 421 36.21 -23.98 -17.42
N LEU A 422 35.55 -24.29 -16.30
CA LEU A 422 36.19 -24.28 -14.96
C LEU A 422 37.21 -25.41 -14.82
N GLU A 423 36.86 -26.58 -15.35
CA GLU A 423 37.61 -27.82 -15.28
C GLU A 423 38.98 -27.70 -15.97
N GLU A 424 39.07 -26.94 -17.07
CA GLU A 424 40.31 -26.72 -17.82
C GLU A 424 41.33 -25.85 -17.09
N GLN A 425 40.87 -25.01 -16.17
CA GLN A 425 41.69 -24.00 -15.49
C GLN A 425 41.83 -24.25 -13.99
N HIS A 426 41.43 -25.45 -13.52
CA HIS A 426 41.39 -25.80 -12.10
C HIS A 426 40.60 -24.77 -11.27
N GLY A 427 39.54 -24.20 -11.85
CA GLY A 427 38.60 -23.32 -11.18
C GLY A 427 37.51 -24.10 -10.44
N GLY A 428 36.76 -23.42 -9.58
CA GLY A 428 35.67 -24.05 -8.85
C GLY A 428 34.76 -23.08 -8.11
N VAL A 429 33.58 -23.59 -7.76
CA VAL A 429 32.59 -22.93 -6.90
C VAL A 429 33.07 -23.04 -5.45
N VAL A 430 33.22 -21.89 -4.80
CA VAL A 430 33.68 -21.78 -3.42
C VAL A 430 32.51 -21.69 -2.45
N GLU A 431 31.44 -20.99 -2.85
CA GLU A 431 30.27 -20.74 -2.00
C GLU A 431 29.02 -20.50 -2.86
N VAL A 432 27.86 -20.91 -2.35
CA VAL A 432 26.55 -20.58 -2.92
C VAL A 432 25.76 -19.86 -1.84
N ASN A 433 25.29 -18.66 -2.14
CA ASN A 433 24.67 -17.78 -1.16
C ASN A 433 23.17 -17.60 -1.45
N ALA A 434 22.33 -17.93 -0.47
CA ALA A 434 20.93 -17.50 -0.43
C ALA A 434 20.86 -15.97 -0.22
N ALA A 435 19.80 -15.33 -0.73
CA ALA A 435 19.59 -13.87 -0.65
C ALA A 435 20.81 -13.01 -1.06
N PRO A 436 21.37 -13.16 -2.27
CA PRO A 436 22.59 -12.48 -2.67
C PRO A 436 22.43 -10.96 -2.71
N GLY A 437 23.48 -10.24 -2.30
CA GLY A 437 23.56 -8.80 -2.50
C GLY A 437 23.60 -8.45 -4.00
N LEU A 438 22.60 -7.71 -4.48
CA LEU A 438 22.44 -7.41 -5.91
C LEU A 438 23.20 -6.15 -6.36
N ARG A 439 23.62 -5.31 -5.39
CA ARG A 439 24.25 -4.00 -5.62
C ARG A 439 25.37 -4.03 -6.66
N MET A 440 26.24 -5.04 -6.62
CA MET A 440 27.38 -5.14 -7.53
C MET A 440 27.00 -5.41 -8.99
N HIS A 441 25.81 -5.98 -9.23
CA HIS A 441 25.27 -6.22 -10.56
C HIS A 441 24.43 -5.04 -11.05
N ILE A 442 23.74 -4.34 -10.15
CA ILE A 442 22.92 -3.16 -10.47
C ILE A 442 23.82 -1.98 -10.87
N SER A 443 24.82 -1.68 -10.03
CA SER A 443 25.73 -0.54 -10.20
C SER A 443 27.18 -0.98 -9.98
N PRO A 444 27.78 -1.72 -10.92
CA PRO A 444 29.18 -2.13 -10.82
C PRO A 444 30.12 -0.91 -10.82
N SER A 445 31.31 -1.08 -10.27
CA SER A 445 32.36 -0.03 -10.31
C SER A 445 32.81 0.24 -11.74
N PHE A 446 32.87 -0.82 -12.55
CA PHE A 446 33.25 -0.80 -13.96
C PHE A 446 32.32 -1.71 -14.79
N GLY A 447 32.01 -1.31 -16.02
CA GLY A 447 31.13 -2.07 -16.91
C GLY A 447 29.66 -1.64 -16.82
N ARG A 448 28.74 -2.50 -17.30
CA ARG A 448 27.32 -2.17 -17.45
C ARG A 448 26.50 -2.74 -16.30
N GLY A 449 25.62 -1.90 -15.73
CA GLY A 449 24.60 -2.36 -14.78
C GLY A 449 23.59 -3.32 -15.42
N ARG A 450 23.20 -4.36 -14.69
CA ARG A 450 22.29 -5.42 -15.14
C ARG A 450 20.91 -5.24 -14.51
N ALA A 451 19.86 -5.49 -15.29
CA ALA A 451 18.46 -5.39 -14.89
C ALA A 451 18.03 -6.60 -14.02
N VAL A 452 18.72 -6.82 -12.91
CA VAL A 452 18.52 -7.98 -12.04
C VAL A 452 17.17 -7.93 -11.33
N GLY A 453 16.67 -6.74 -10.99
CA GLY A 453 15.34 -6.56 -10.42
C GLY A 453 14.23 -7.07 -11.36
N GLU A 454 14.32 -6.75 -12.65
CA GLU A 454 13.39 -7.24 -13.68
C GLU A 454 13.40 -8.77 -13.76
N ALA A 455 14.61 -9.37 -13.76
CA ALA A 455 14.74 -10.82 -13.78
C ALA A 455 14.08 -11.52 -12.58
N VAL A 456 14.18 -10.92 -11.39
CA VAL A 456 13.53 -11.42 -10.17
C VAL A 456 12.01 -11.31 -10.27
N VAL A 457 11.49 -10.17 -10.74
CA VAL A 457 10.04 -9.95 -10.93
C VAL A 457 9.47 -10.93 -11.96
N ASP A 458 10.17 -11.20 -13.06
CA ASP A 458 9.75 -12.16 -14.09
C ASP A 458 9.66 -13.61 -13.57
N THR A 459 10.44 -13.94 -12.54
CA THR A 459 10.37 -15.25 -11.88
C THR A 459 9.13 -15.33 -10.96
N MET A 460 8.67 -14.20 -10.43
CA MET A 460 7.51 -14.15 -9.54
C MET A 460 6.17 -14.03 -10.29
N PHE A 461 6.16 -13.35 -11.45
CA PHE A 461 4.94 -13.01 -12.17
C PHE A 461 5.07 -13.28 -13.67
N ALA A 462 4.15 -14.06 -14.24
CA ALA A 462 4.09 -14.34 -15.68
C ALA A 462 3.81 -13.07 -16.49
N HIS A 463 4.30 -12.96 -17.74
CA HIS A 463 4.12 -11.77 -18.56
C HIS A 463 2.64 -11.35 -18.67
N GLY A 464 2.36 -10.07 -18.44
CA GLY A 464 0.99 -9.51 -18.42
C GLY A 464 0.27 -9.64 -17.07
N ASP A 465 0.77 -10.44 -16.12
CA ASP A 465 0.24 -10.43 -14.75
C ASP A 465 0.70 -9.19 -14.00
N ASP A 466 -0.25 -8.51 -13.38
CA ASP A 466 -0.07 -7.27 -12.63
C ASP A 466 -0.18 -7.49 -11.11
N GLY A 467 -0.32 -8.75 -10.68
CA GLY A 467 -0.42 -9.15 -9.28
C GLY A 467 -1.71 -8.70 -8.60
N ARG A 468 -2.75 -8.25 -9.33
CA ARG A 468 -4.01 -7.81 -8.73
C ARG A 468 -5.12 -8.84 -8.86
N ILE A 469 -5.87 -8.96 -7.77
CA ILE A 469 -7.23 -9.52 -7.76
C ILE A 469 -8.24 -8.45 -8.19
N PRO A 470 -9.44 -8.83 -8.70
CA PRO A 470 -10.50 -7.88 -8.94
C PRO A 470 -10.89 -7.15 -7.64
N VAL A 471 -10.92 -5.82 -7.71
CA VAL A 471 -11.37 -4.96 -6.60
C VAL A 471 -12.58 -4.15 -7.07
N VAL A 472 -13.66 -4.22 -6.30
CA VAL A 472 -14.86 -3.39 -6.46
C VAL A 472 -14.95 -2.40 -5.31
N ALA A 473 -14.89 -1.10 -5.59
CA ALA A 473 -15.03 -0.04 -4.60
C ALA A 473 -16.43 0.57 -4.68
N VAL A 474 -17.14 0.66 -3.57
CA VAL A 474 -18.50 1.19 -3.49
C VAL A 474 -18.52 2.44 -2.62
N THR A 475 -18.99 3.55 -3.16
CA THR A 475 -19.26 4.77 -2.38
C THR A 475 -20.62 5.38 -2.73
N GLY A 476 -21.01 6.35 -1.92
CA GLY A 476 -22.28 7.06 -2.03
C GLY A 476 -22.78 7.53 -0.68
N THR A 477 -23.85 8.29 -0.64
CA THR A 477 -24.48 8.70 0.62
C THR A 477 -25.26 7.52 1.20
N ASN A 478 -26.19 6.97 0.41
CA ASN A 478 -27.06 5.86 0.79
C ASN A 478 -26.82 4.61 -0.09
N GLY A 479 -27.19 3.43 0.39
CA GLY A 479 -27.16 2.17 -0.38
C GLY A 479 -25.79 1.46 -0.48
N LYS A 480 -24.72 2.05 0.08
CA LYS A 480 -23.36 1.49 0.03
C LYS A 480 -23.27 0.06 0.57
N THR A 481 -23.69 -0.13 1.83
CA THR A 481 -23.57 -1.41 2.54
C THR A 481 -24.33 -2.52 1.83
N THR A 482 -25.57 -2.26 1.41
CA THR A 482 -26.39 -3.23 0.68
C THR A 482 -25.78 -3.56 -0.67
N THR A 483 -25.33 -2.56 -1.43
CA THR A 483 -24.69 -2.75 -2.73
C THR A 483 -23.39 -3.56 -2.59
N ALA A 484 -22.56 -3.26 -1.60
CA ALA A 484 -21.31 -3.98 -1.33
C ALA A 484 -21.58 -5.44 -0.92
N ARG A 485 -22.53 -5.69 0.00
CA ARG A 485 -22.93 -7.04 0.42
C ARG A 485 -23.49 -7.86 -0.74
N LEU A 486 -24.33 -7.24 -1.59
CA LEU A 486 -24.87 -7.92 -2.75
C LEU A 486 -23.79 -8.24 -3.79
N ILE A 487 -22.88 -7.32 -4.10
CA ILE A 487 -21.74 -7.59 -5.00
C ILE A 487 -20.86 -8.72 -4.44
N ASN A 488 -20.57 -8.69 -3.14
CA ASN A 488 -19.81 -9.74 -2.48
C ASN A 488 -20.50 -11.10 -2.61
N HIS A 489 -21.82 -11.16 -2.40
CA HIS A 489 -22.60 -12.39 -2.56
C HIS A 489 -22.59 -12.92 -3.99
N LEU A 490 -22.71 -12.03 -4.99
CA LEU A 490 -22.63 -12.41 -6.41
C LEU A 490 -21.25 -12.99 -6.76
N LEU A 491 -20.17 -12.37 -6.27
CA LEU A 491 -18.80 -12.85 -6.46
C LEU A 491 -18.58 -14.21 -5.76
N ALA A 492 -19.01 -14.35 -4.50
CA ALA A 492 -18.91 -15.61 -3.77
C ALA A 492 -19.71 -16.75 -4.44
N SER A 493 -20.86 -16.43 -5.04
CA SER A 493 -21.68 -17.40 -5.79
C SER A 493 -20.98 -17.98 -7.02
N SER A 494 -19.93 -17.31 -7.53
CA SER A 494 -19.08 -17.84 -8.61
C SER A 494 -17.96 -18.77 -8.13
N GLY A 495 -17.88 -19.03 -6.81
CA GLY A 495 -16.85 -19.88 -6.19
C GLY A 495 -15.55 -19.16 -5.81
N LEU A 496 -15.51 -17.83 -5.93
CA LEU A 496 -14.39 -17.01 -5.48
C LEU A 496 -14.40 -16.85 -3.97
N ARG A 497 -13.23 -16.95 -3.33
CA ARG A 497 -13.08 -16.57 -1.92
C ARG A 497 -13.01 -15.05 -1.83
N THR A 498 -14.05 -14.43 -1.30
CA THR A 498 -14.16 -12.96 -1.33
C THR A 498 -13.70 -12.31 -0.03
N GLY A 499 -13.18 -11.09 -0.14
CA GLY A 499 -12.90 -10.22 0.98
C GLY A 499 -13.74 -8.96 0.93
N MET A 500 -14.44 -8.61 2.00
CA MET A 500 -15.35 -7.46 2.05
C MET A 500 -15.05 -6.55 3.23
N THR A 501 -15.15 -5.25 3.02
CA THR A 501 -15.19 -4.25 4.09
C THR A 501 -16.46 -3.44 4.02
N ASN A 502 -17.11 -3.23 5.17
CA ASN A 502 -18.35 -2.45 5.26
C ASN A 502 -18.41 -1.68 6.60
N THR A 503 -19.55 -1.05 6.89
CA THR A 503 -19.77 -0.31 8.15
C THR A 503 -19.81 -1.18 9.41
N ASP A 504 -19.93 -2.51 9.29
CA ASP A 504 -20.12 -3.42 10.44
C ASP A 504 -18.96 -4.41 10.66
N GLY A 505 -18.04 -4.54 9.71
CA GLY A 505 -16.87 -5.39 9.87
C GLY A 505 -16.03 -5.63 8.63
N VAL A 506 -15.06 -6.52 8.81
CA VAL A 506 -14.28 -7.13 7.73
C VAL A 506 -14.66 -8.60 7.63
N TYR A 507 -14.92 -9.06 6.42
CA TYR A 507 -15.30 -10.45 6.15
C TYR A 507 -14.32 -11.04 5.13
N VAL A 508 -13.85 -12.25 5.39
CA VAL A 508 -13.02 -13.03 4.47
C VAL A 508 -13.64 -14.41 4.37
N ASP A 509 -14.01 -14.80 3.15
CA ASP A 509 -14.64 -16.10 2.85
C ASP A 509 -15.84 -16.39 3.77
N GLY A 510 -16.73 -15.40 3.91
CA GLY A 510 -17.93 -15.47 4.76
C GLY A 510 -17.67 -15.33 6.27
N ARG A 511 -16.43 -15.39 6.73
CA ARG A 511 -16.08 -15.25 8.15
C ARG A 511 -15.76 -13.80 8.52
N GLN A 512 -16.41 -13.27 9.55
CA GLN A 512 -16.05 -11.96 10.10
C GLN A 512 -14.69 -12.05 10.83
N THR A 513 -13.75 -11.20 10.42
CA THR A 513 -12.39 -11.13 10.98
C THR A 513 -12.15 -9.90 11.85
N ASP A 514 -12.98 -8.87 11.68
CA ASP A 514 -12.95 -7.62 12.46
C ASP A 514 -14.38 -7.05 12.54
N SER A 515 -14.68 -6.29 13.59
CA SER A 515 -16.02 -5.76 13.90
C SER A 515 -16.01 -4.24 14.07
N GLY A 516 -17.14 -3.59 13.79
CA GLY A 516 -17.28 -2.13 13.85
C GLY A 516 -17.04 -1.45 12.50
N ASP A 517 -16.94 -0.12 12.47
CA ASP A 517 -16.80 0.62 11.21
C ASP A 517 -15.45 0.34 10.52
N CYS A 518 -15.52 -0.58 9.56
CA CYS A 518 -14.41 -1.07 8.77
C CYS A 518 -14.42 -0.51 7.34
N SER A 519 -15.18 0.54 7.05
CA SER A 519 -15.26 1.19 5.72
C SER A 519 -14.02 2.04 5.37
N GLY A 520 -12.95 1.91 6.16
CA GLY A 520 -11.73 2.67 6.07
C GLY A 520 -10.58 1.95 5.35
N PRO A 521 -9.53 2.69 4.95
CA PRO A 521 -8.43 2.15 4.16
C PRO A 521 -7.57 1.12 4.92
N LYS A 522 -7.53 1.17 6.26
CA LYS A 522 -6.85 0.14 7.08
C LYS A 522 -7.45 -1.25 6.82
N SER A 523 -8.77 -1.36 6.88
CA SER A 523 -9.50 -2.60 6.67
C SER A 523 -9.35 -3.12 5.25
N ALA A 524 -9.46 -2.23 4.25
CA ALA A 524 -9.24 -2.61 2.84
C ALA A 524 -7.83 -3.20 2.62
N ARG A 525 -6.81 -2.59 3.22
CA ARG A 525 -5.44 -3.10 3.16
C ARG A 525 -5.30 -4.47 3.84
N ASN A 526 -5.99 -4.72 4.96
CA ASN A 526 -5.97 -6.02 5.62
C ASN A 526 -6.54 -7.12 4.73
N VAL A 527 -7.64 -6.84 4.04
CA VAL A 527 -8.23 -7.76 3.05
C VAL A 527 -7.26 -8.03 1.90
N LEU A 528 -6.62 -7.00 1.33
CA LEU A 528 -5.65 -7.18 0.23
C LEU A 528 -4.38 -7.93 0.65
N MET A 529 -4.07 -8.02 1.94
CA MET A 529 -2.95 -8.83 2.45
C MET A 529 -3.34 -10.29 2.70
N HIS A 530 -4.63 -10.63 2.70
CA HIS A 530 -5.08 -11.98 3.00
C HIS A 530 -4.89 -12.91 1.79
N PRO A 531 -4.10 -14.00 1.89
CA PRO A 531 -3.77 -14.86 0.75
C PRO A 531 -4.97 -15.64 0.19
N ASP A 532 -6.02 -15.80 0.99
CA ASP A 532 -7.24 -16.50 0.56
C ASP A 532 -8.30 -15.57 -0.06
N VAL A 533 -7.94 -14.39 -0.54
CA VAL A 533 -8.89 -13.48 -1.19
C VAL A 533 -8.63 -13.47 -2.68
N ASP A 534 -9.59 -13.96 -3.47
CA ASP A 534 -9.55 -14.00 -4.93
C ASP A 534 -10.22 -12.78 -5.58
N ALA A 535 -11.12 -12.11 -4.85
CA ALA A 535 -11.73 -10.84 -5.24
C ALA A 535 -12.15 -10.04 -4.00
N ALA A 536 -12.12 -8.71 -4.09
CA ALA A 536 -12.43 -7.84 -2.95
C ALA A 536 -13.51 -6.80 -3.24
N VAL A 537 -14.36 -6.54 -2.24
CA VAL A 537 -15.43 -5.53 -2.29
C VAL A 537 -15.28 -4.56 -1.12
N PHE A 538 -14.98 -3.30 -1.41
CA PHE A 538 -14.73 -2.29 -0.40
C PHE A 538 -15.84 -1.25 -0.38
N GLU A 539 -16.57 -1.17 0.73
CA GLU A 539 -17.27 0.06 1.07
C GLU A 539 -16.23 1.15 1.39
N VAL A 540 -16.28 2.26 0.65
CA VAL A 540 -15.35 3.38 0.80
C VAL A 540 -16.09 4.58 1.38
N ALA A 541 -15.90 4.80 2.68
CA ALA A 541 -16.48 5.94 3.38
C ALA A 541 -15.64 7.21 3.24
N ARG A 542 -16.34 8.35 3.21
CA ARG A 542 -15.78 9.71 3.15
C ARG A 542 -14.70 9.95 4.23
N GLY A 543 -14.97 9.52 5.46
CA GLY A 543 -14.04 9.69 6.57
C GLY A 543 -12.70 8.99 6.37
N GLY A 544 -12.70 7.80 5.77
CA GLY A 544 -11.48 7.06 5.45
C GLY A 544 -10.61 7.79 4.42
N VAL A 545 -11.23 8.24 3.31
CA VAL A 545 -10.53 8.93 2.23
C VAL A 545 -9.87 10.23 2.71
N LEU A 546 -10.54 11.01 3.55
CA LEU A 546 -9.99 12.27 4.08
C LEU A 546 -8.93 12.09 5.17
N ARG A 547 -8.88 10.92 5.83
CA ARG A 547 -7.90 10.68 6.90
C ARG A 547 -6.61 10.08 6.35
N GLU A 548 -6.72 9.21 5.35
CA GLU A 548 -5.59 8.37 4.91
C GLU A 548 -5.56 8.11 3.40
N GLY A 549 -6.53 8.59 2.61
CA GLY A 549 -6.69 8.19 1.21
C GLY A 549 -7.36 6.82 1.04
N LEU A 550 -7.28 6.26 -0.17
CA LEU A 550 -7.76 4.92 -0.48
C LEU A 550 -6.81 3.85 0.10
N GLY A 551 -7.37 2.68 0.43
CA GLY A 551 -6.61 1.52 0.90
C GLY A 551 -6.00 0.68 -0.23
N PHE A 552 -6.15 1.12 -1.47
CA PHE A 552 -5.75 0.44 -2.69
C PHE A 552 -5.33 1.48 -3.73
N ASP A 553 -4.51 1.07 -4.69
CA ASP A 553 -3.95 1.93 -5.74
C ASP A 553 -4.94 2.15 -6.90
N ARG A 554 -5.67 1.10 -7.31
CA ARG A 554 -6.75 1.16 -8.29
C ARG A 554 -7.79 0.05 -8.06
N CYS A 555 -8.96 0.21 -8.65
CA CYS A 555 -10.05 -0.77 -8.64
C CYS A 555 -10.46 -1.18 -10.06
N GLN A 556 -10.95 -2.41 -10.22
CA GLN A 556 -11.54 -2.86 -11.48
C GLN A 556 -12.89 -2.18 -11.70
N VAL A 557 -13.66 -1.99 -10.62
CA VAL A 557 -14.97 -1.35 -10.67
C VAL A 557 -15.12 -0.32 -9.55
N ALA A 558 -15.52 0.90 -9.91
CA ALA A 558 -15.94 1.92 -8.95
C ALA A 558 -17.46 2.13 -9.06
N VAL A 559 -18.20 1.86 -7.99
CA VAL A 559 -19.64 2.05 -7.92
C VAL A 559 -19.94 3.31 -7.12
N VAL A 560 -20.71 4.23 -7.71
CA VAL A 560 -21.20 5.44 -7.02
C VAL A 560 -22.72 5.43 -7.04
N THR A 561 -23.34 5.22 -5.88
CA THR A 561 -24.80 5.04 -5.77
C THR A 561 -25.58 6.36 -5.85
N ASN A 562 -25.17 7.38 -5.10
CA ASN A 562 -25.78 8.72 -5.03
C ASN A 562 -24.91 9.69 -4.22
N ILE A 563 -25.16 10.99 -4.37
CA ILE A 563 -24.65 12.10 -3.56
C ILE A 563 -25.83 12.81 -2.92
N GLY A 564 -26.16 12.40 -1.69
CA GLY A 564 -27.28 12.93 -0.94
C GLY A 564 -27.02 14.28 -0.29
N SER A 565 -28.08 15.08 -0.16
CA SER A 565 -28.13 16.32 0.60
C SER A 565 -28.24 16.02 2.12
N GLY A 566 -27.57 16.82 2.96
CA GLY A 566 -27.71 16.73 4.42
C GLY A 566 -26.89 15.63 5.12
N ASP A 567 -25.98 14.95 4.41
CA ASP A 567 -25.09 13.95 5.02
C ASP A 567 -23.63 14.44 5.11
N HIS A 568 -23.11 14.58 6.33
CA HIS A 568 -21.73 14.98 6.67
C HIS A 568 -21.25 16.33 6.10
N LEU A 569 -22.16 17.23 5.70
CA LEU A 569 -21.83 18.60 5.31
C LEU A 569 -21.47 19.46 6.53
N GLY A 570 -20.45 20.31 6.38
CA GLY A 570 -19.92 21.17 7.45
C GLY A 570 -18.79 20.53 8.27
N LEU A 571 -18.40 19.28 7.97
CA LEU A 571 -17.34 18.58 8.70
C LEU A 571 -16.06 18.54 7.86
N ASN A 572 -14.88 18.68 8.48
CA ASN A 572 -13.56 18.58 7.82
C ASN A 572 -13.49 19.27 6.43
N TYR A 573 -14.00 20.49 6.32
CA TYR A 573 -13.97 21.31 5.09
C TYR A 573 -14.75 20.77 3.88
N ILE A 574 -15.65 19.81 4.07
CA ILE A 574 -16.65 19.45 3.06
C ILE A 574 -17.94 20.17 3.44
N THR A 575 -18.27 21.25 2.74
CA THR A 575 -19.41 22.12 3.11
C THR A 575 -20.54 22.06 2.10
N THR A 576 -20.24 21.67 0.85
CA THR A 576 -21.20 21.59 -0.24
C THR A 576 -21.37 20.15 -0.76
N VAL A 577 -22.45 19.92 -1.50
CA VAL A 577 -22.71 18.64 -2.19
C VAL A 577 -21.66 18.41 -3.27
N GLU A 578 -21.20 19.50 -3.90
CA GLU A 578 -20.14 19.51 -4.89
C GLU A 578 -18.81 19.04 -4.29
N ASP A 579 -18.44 19.53 -3.09
CA ASP A 579 -17.24 19.05 -2.37
C ASP A 579 -17.34 17.55 -2.08
N LEU A 580 -18.52 17.07 -1.66
CA LEU A 580 -18.76 15.67 -1.40
C LEU A 580 -18.64 14.83 -2.68
N ALA A 581 -19.12 15.34 -3.81
CA ALA A 581 -18.98 14.70 -5.11
C ALA A 581 -17.51 14.64 -5.56
N VAL A 582 -16.74 15.72 -5.39
CA VAL A 582 -15.30 15.75 -5.71
C VAL A 582 -14.55 14.68 -4.89
N LEU A 583 -14.86 14.56 -3.60
CA LEU A 583 -14.25 13.55 -2.74
C LEU A 583 -14.64 12.12 -3.13
N LYS A 584 -15.93 11.86 -3.37
CA LYS A 584 -16.39 10.51 -3.75
C LYS A 584 -15.90 10.09 -5.14
N ARG A 585 -15.62 11.05 -6.03
CA ARG A 585 -15.00 10.81 -7.34
C ARG A 585 -13.58 10.23 -7.25
N VAL A 586 -12.92 10.25 -6.09
CA VAL A 586 -11.58 9.67 -5.91
C VAL A 586 -11.53 8.19 -6.34
N ILE A 587 -12.55 7.39 -6.05
CA ILE A 587 -12.58 5.99 -6.53
C ILE A 587 -12.72 5.90 -8.05
N VAL A 588 -13.52 6.79 -8.67
CA VAL A 588 -13.75 6.85 -10.12
C VAL A 588 -12.47 7.24 -10.87
N ARG A 589 -11.68 8.18 -10.32
CA ARG A 589 -10.37 8.56 -10.89
C ARG A 589 -9.32 7.46 -10.79
N ASN A 590 -9.56 6.41 -10.00
CA ASN A 590 -8.65 5.30 -9.79
C ASN A 590 -9.27 3.96 -10.25
N VAL A 591 -10.14 4.02 -11.27
CA VAL A 591 -10.54 2.84 -12.05
C VAL A 591 -9.38 2.41 -12.96
N ALA A 592 -9.21 1.12 -13.19
CA ALA A 592 -8.24 0.61 -14.15
C ALA A 592 -8.60 1.05 -15.59
N ALA A 593 -7.64 1.08 -16.52
CA ALA A 593 -7.90 1.54 -17.90
C ALA A 593 -8.91 0.64 -18.64
N ASP A 594 -8.93 -0.64 -18.30
CA ASP A 594 -9.86 -1.68 -18.75
C ASP A 594 -11.02 -1.91 -17.75
N GLY A 595 -11.07 -1.13 -16.68
CA GLY A 595 -12.10 -1.17 -15.65
C GLY A 595 -13.34 -0.33 -15.97
N TYR A 596 -14.30 -0.32 -15.05
CA TYR A 596 -15.58 0.40 -15.21
C TYR A 596 -15.92 1.28 -14.01
N ALA A 597 -16.43 2.48 -14.28
CA ALA A 597 -17.22 3.23 -13.31
C ALA A 597 -18.72 2.91 -13.51
N VAL A 598 -19.37 2.44 -12.45
CA VAL A 598 -20.81 2.19 -12.40
C VAL A 598 -21.47 3.38 -11.69
N LEU A 599 -22.20 4.17 -12.46
CA LEU A 599 -22.65 5.50 -12.04
C LEU A 599 -24.18 5.62 -12.14
N ASN A 600 -24.81 6.10 -11.08
CA ASN A 600 -26.23 6.43 -11.10
C ASN A 600 -26.48 7.64 -12.02
N ALA A 601 -27.21 7.43 -13.12
CA ALA A 601 -27.53 8.49 -14.06
C ALA A 601 -28.63 9.43 -13.57
N ALA A 602 -29.44 9.03 -12.58
CA ALA A 602 -30.47 9.89 -11.99
C ALA A 602 -29.89 10.99 -11.09
N ASP A 603 -28.64 10.84 -10.65
CA ASP A 603 -27.93 11.83 -9.85
C ASP A 603 -26.94 12.61 -10.74
N VAL A 604 -27.19 13.91 -10.88
CA VAL A 604 -26.38 14.79 -11.76
C VAL A 604 -24.91 14.86 -11.34
N ASN A 605 -24.62 14.81 -10.04
CA ASN A 605 -23.26 14.88 -9.51
C ASN A 605 -22.52 13.56 -9.77
N VAL A 606 -23.22 12.43 -9.62
CA VAL A 606 -22.68 11.11 -9.97
C VAL A 606 -22.46 11.00 -11.47
N ALA A 607 -23.43 11.39 -12.30
CA ALA A 607 -23.33 11.34 -13.74
C ALA A 607 -22.14 12.15 -14.27
N ALA A 608 -21.89 13.33 -13.68
CA ALA A 608 -20.75 14.18 -14.02
C ALA A 608 -19.38 13.54 -13.72
N MET A 609 -19.30 12.53 -12.84
CA MET A 609 -18.04 11.82 -12.55
C MET A 609 -17.52 11.03 -13.75
N ALA A 610 -18.36 10.70 -14.72
CA ALA A 610 -17.99 9.95 -15.92
C ALA A 610 -16.81 10.59 -16.67
N ALA A 611 -16.74 11.92 -16.73
CA ALA A 611 -15.65 12.65 -17.38
C ALA A 611 -14.27 12.45 -16.72
N GLY A 612 -14.25 12.05 -15.45
CA GLY A 612 -13.03 11.77 -14.69
C GLY A 612 -12.64 10.29 -14.63
N CYS A 613 -13.40 9.40 -15.27
CA CYS A 613 -13.09 7.97 -15.32
C CYS A 613 -12.00 7.71 -16.38
N PRO A 614 -10.87 7.09 -16.02
CA PRO A 614 -9.83 6.70 -16.99
C PRO A 614 -10.20 5.44 -17.80
N GLY A 615 -11.18 4.66 -17.34
CA GLY A 615 -11.66 3.45 -18.01
C GLY A 615 -13.02 3.65 -18.67
N HIS A 616 -13.88 2.64 -18.58
CA HIS A 616 -15.22 2.65 -19.16
C HIS A 616 -16.29 3.10 -18.16
N VAL A 617 -17.50 3.37 -18.64
CA VAL A 617 -18.63 3.80 -17.81
C VAL A 617 -19.86 2.94 -18.10
N ILE A 618 -20.49 2.44 -17.04
CA ILE A 618 -21.84 1.85 -17.07
C ILE A 618 -22.75 2.80 -16.30
N PHE A 619 -23.75 3.34 -16.99
CA PHE A 619 -24.79 4.10 -16.30
C PHE A 619 -25.94 3.18 -15.89
N PHE A 620 -26.52 3.47 -14.73
CA PHE A 620 -27.75 2.84 -14.29
C PHE A 620 -28.79 3.87 -13.84
N THR A 621 -30.08 3.57 -14.06
CA THR A 621 -31.23 4.30 -13.53
C THR A 621 -32.51 3.56 -13.91
N ALA A 622 -33.55 3.64 -13.10
CA ALA A 622 -34.83 3.00 -13.40
C ALA A 622 -35.47 3.57 -14.68
N ASP A 623 -35.29 4.86 -14.97
CA ASP A 623 -35.86 5.49 -16.16
C ASP A 623 -35.05 5.18 -17.43
N ARG A 624 -35.56 4.25 -18.26
CA ARG A 624 -34.97 3.89 -19.56
C ARG A 624 -34.89 5.06 -20.56
N MET A 625 -35.69 6.11 -20.36
CA MET A 625 -35.76 7.30 -21.21
C MET A 625 -34.90 8.45 -20.70
N HIS A 626 -34.19 8.26 -19.58
CA HIS A 626 -33.35 9.30 -18.99
C HIS A 626 -32.32 9.84 -20.02
N PRO A 627 -32.16 11.16 -20.20
CA PRO A 627 -31.35 11.73 -21.28
C PRO A 627 -29.89 11.25 -21.31
N VAL A 628 -29.27 11.11 -20.13
CA VAL A 628 -27.90 10.59 -19.98
C VAL A 628 -27.82 9.14 -20.48
N MET A 629 -28.79 8.30 -20.11
CA MET A 629 -28.87 6.90 -20.55
C MET A 629 -29.12 6.77 -22.04
N ALA A 630 -30.08 7.55 -22.57
CA ALA A 630 -30.43 7.52 -23.97
C ALA A 630 -29.21 7.86 -24.85
N THR A 631 -28.45 8.88 -24.46
CA THR A 631 -27.21 9.28 -25.14
C THR A 631 -26.14 8.19 -25.06
N HIS A 632 -25.91 7.63 -23.87
CA HIS A 632 -24.92 6.57 -23.65
C HIS A 632 -25.24 5.29 -24.42
N ARG A 633 -26.52 4.89 -24.44
CA ARG A 633 -27.04 3.74 -25.18
C ARG A 633 -26.96 3.95 -26.70
N ALA A 634 -27.19 5.17 -27.18
CA ALA A 634 -27.03 5.51 -28.60
C ALA A 634 -25.58 5.37 -29.08
N GLN A 635 -24.61 5.52 -28.17
CA GLN A 635 -23.19 5.24 -28.42
C GLN A 635 -22.84 3.74 -28.32
N GLY A 636 -23.83 2.87 -28.10
CA GLY A 636 -23.63 1.42 -27.97
C GLY A 636 -23.02 0.96 -26.65
N LYS A 637 -22.87 1.86 -25.66
CA LYS A 637 -22.21 1.56 -24.39
C LYS A 637 -23.12 0.83 -23.40
N ARG A 638 -22.51 0.24 -22.37
CA ARG A 638 -23.19 -0.54 -21.33
C ARG A 638 -24.14 0.32 -20.49
N THR A 639 -25.34 -0.19 -20.26
CA THR A 639 -26.39 0.43 -19.42
C THR A 639 -27.16 -0.62 -18.64
N VAL A 640 -27.69 -0.25 -17.47
CA VAL A 640 -28.65 -1.06 -16.69
C VAL A 640 -29.87 -0.21 -16.34
N TYR A 641 -31.08 -0.69 -16.61
CA TYR A 641 -32.32 0.05 -16.36
C TYR A 641 -33.51 -0.88 -16.09
N VAL A 642 -34.66 -0.30 -15.76
CA VAL A 642 -35.92 -1.06 -15.60
C VAL A 642 -36.82 -0.84 -16.82
N ASP A 643 -37.36 -1.94 -17.35
CA ASP A 643 -38.41 -1.93 -18.36
C ASP A 643 -39.59 -2.72 -17.80
N GLN A 644 -40.64 -1.99 -17.38
CA GLN A 644 -41.79 -2.54 -16.67
C GLN A 644 -41.40 -3.25 -15.36
N ASP A 645 -41.56 -4.56 -15.27
CA ASP A 645 -41.27 -5.40 -14.10
C ASP A 645 -39.92 -6.13 -14.23
N THR A 646 -39.08 -5.73 -15.19
CA THR A 646 -37.86 -6.43 -15.58
C THR A 646 -36.66 -5.50 -15.54
N LEU A 647 -35.59 -5.93 -14.87
CA LEU A 647 -34.27 -5.31 -14.97
C LEU A 647 -33.60 -5.71 -16.29
N VAL A 648 -33.05 -4.74 -16.99
CA VAL A 648 -32.41 -4.93 -18.30
C VAL A 648 -30.98 -4.43 -18.27
N ALA A 649 -30.03 -5.32 -18.55
CA ALA A 649 -28.65 -4.97 -18.85
C ALA A 649 -28.44 -4.96 -20.38
N ALA A 650 -27.72 -3.98 -20.89
CA ALA A 650 -27.74 -3.66 -22.31
C ALA A 650 -26.39 -3.13 -22.82
N GLU A 651 -25.90 -3.67 -23.95
CA GLU A 651 -24.72 -3.19 -24.69
C GLU A 651 -25.02 -3.27 -26.20
N GLY A 652 -24.86 -2.17 -26.94
CA GLY A 652 -25.24 -2.13 -28.36
C GLY A 652 -26.67 -2.61 -28.60
N SER A 653 -26.84 -3.69 -29.38
CA SER A 653 -28.12 -4.40 -29.61
C SER A 653 -28.38 -5.55 -28.62
N TRP A 654 -27.37 -6.01 -27.89
CA TRP A 654 -27.45 -7.14 -26.98
C TRP A 654 -28.14 -6.75 -25.66
N ARG A 655 -29.00 -7.62 -25.13
CA ARG A 655 -29.80 -7.39 -23.93
C ARG A 655 -29.88 -8.65 -23.07
N GLU A 656 -29.74 -8.48 -21.77
CA GLU A 656 -30.07 -9.47 -20.75
C GLU A 656 -31.23 -8.99 -19.89
N ARG A 657 -32.11 -9.92 -19.46
CA ARG A 657 -33.35 -9.59 -18.76
C ARG A 657 -33.50 -10.43 -17.50
N ILE A 658 -33.77 -9.74 -16.39
CA ILE A 658 -33.96 -10.36 -15.07
C ILE A 658 -35.29 -9.84 -14.49
N PRO A 659 -36.33 -10.68 -14.36
CA PRO A 659 -37.58 -10.28 -13.75
C PRO A 659 -37.37 -9.85 -12.29
N LEU A 660 -37.91 -8.69 -11.89
CA LEU A 660 -37.75 -8.18 -10.52
C LEU A 660 -38.43 -9.07 -9.47
N ARG A 661 -39.42 -9.86 -9.87
CA ARG A 661 -40.05 -10.88 -9.03
C ARG A 661 -39.08 -11.99 -8.58
N ASP A 662 -38.01 -12.21 -9.35
CA ASP A 662 -36.99 -13.22 -9.04
C ASP A 662 -35.85 -12.62 -8.18
N VAL A 663 -35.99 -11.35 -7.75
CA VAL A 663 -35.02 -10.62 -6.93
C VAL A 663 -35.68 -10.20 -5.60
N PRO A 664 -35.63 -11.05 -4.55
CA PRO A 664 -36.44 -10.91 -3.34
C PRO A 664 -36.30 -9.55 -2.62
N ILE A 665 -35.08 -8.99 -2.57
CA ILE A 665 -34.80 -7.72 -1.89
C ILE A 665 -35.61 -6.54 -2.46
N THR A 666 -36.04 -6.61 -3.73
CA THR A 666 -36.81 -5.54 -4.37
C THR A 666 -38.30 -5.60 -4.06
N ARG A 667 -38.80 -6.72 -3.51
CA ARG A 667 -40.22 -7.04 -3.37
C ARG A 667 -41.00 -6.86 -4.67
N ASN A 668 -40.65 -7.62 -5.70
CA ASN A 668 -41.26 -7.50 -7.04
C ASN A 668 -41.10 -6.09 -7.64
N GLY A 669 -40.00 -5.39 -7.31
CA GLY A 669 -39.72 -4.05 -7.80
C GLY A 669 -40.43 -2.90 -7.06
N THR A 670 -41.19 -3.14 -5.99
CA THR A 670 -41.92 -2.06 -5.30
C THR A 670 -41.01 -1.19 -4.43
N ILE A 671 -39.86 -1.69 -3.98
CA ILE A 671 -38.90 -0.91 -3.19
C ILE A 671 -37.86 -0.26 -4.12
N GLY A 672 -38.12 0.97 -4.55
CA GLY A 672 -37.31 1.68 -5.56
C GLY A 672 -35.81 1.77 -5.23
N PHE A 673 -35.43 2.16 -4.01
CA PHE A 673 -34.01 2.27 -3.65
C PHE A 673 -33.27 0.92 -3.62
N GLN A 674 -34.00 -0.20 -3.42
CA GLN A 674 -33.41 -1.54 -3.53
C GLN A 674 -33.25 -1.95 -4.99
N VAL A 675 -34.16 -1.53 -5.87
CA VAL A 675 -33.99 -1.70 -7.32
C VAL A 675 -32.73 -0.96 -7.79
N ASP A 676 -32.47 0.25 -7.29
CA ASP A 676 -31.23 0.99 -7.58
C ASP A 676 -29.98 0.25 -7.11
N ASN A 677 -29.98 -0.26 -5.87
CA ASN A 677 -28.87 -1.07 -5.33
C ASN A 677 -28.63 -2.33 -6.21
N VAL A 678 -29.70 -3.02 -6.62
CA VAL A 678 -29.60 -4.20 -7.50
C VAL A 678 -29.03 -3.82 -8.86
N MET A 679 -29.49 -2.74 -9.49
CA MET A 679 -28.94 -2.28 -10.78
C MET A 679 -27.44 -1.97 -10.68
N ALA A 680 -27.02 -1.31 -9.60
CA ALA A 680 -25.62 -1.02 -9.34
C ALA A 680 -24.79 -2.31 -9.15
N SER A 681 -25.30 -3.27 -8.36
CA SER A 681 -24.63 -4.55 -8.12
C SER A 681 -24.53 -5.42 -9.37
N VAL A 682 -25.59 -5.48 -10.19
CA VAL A 682 -25.59 -6.21 -11.47
C VAL A 682 -24.59 -5.59 -12.44
N ALA A 683 -24.59 -4.26 -12.56
CA ALA A 683 -23.62 -3.56 -13.40
C ALA A 683 -22.17 -3.84 -12.95
N ALA A 684 -21.91 -3.88 -11.64
CA ALA A 684 -20.59 -4.19 -11.09
C ALA A 684 -20.17 -5.65 -11.34
N ALA A 685 -21.06 -6.61 -11.10
CA ALA A 685 -20.80 -8.03 -11.38
C ALA A 685 -20.52 -8.27 -12.86
N TRP A 686 -21.32 -7.67 -13.75
CA TRP A 686 -21.10 -7.74 -15.19
C TRP A 686 -19.80 -7.07 -15.63
N ALA A 687 -19.40 -5.97 -14.98
CA ALA A 687 -18.12 -5.30 -15.25
C ALA A 687 -16.89 -6.12 -14.81
N VAL A 688 -17.01 -6.92 -13.75
CA VAL A 688 -15.97 -7.87 -13.32
C VAL A 688 -15.92 -9.12 -14.22
N GLY A 689 -16.97 -9.35 -15.02
CA GLY A 689 -17.02 -10.45 -15.99
C GLY A 689 -17.72 -11.70 -15.51
N LEU A 690 -18.62 -11.58 -14.50
CA LEU A 690 -19.43 -12.70 -14.05
C LEU A 690 -20.41 -13.13 -15.15
N ASP A 691 -20.63 -14.44 -15.25
CA ASP A 691 -21.64 -14.99 -16.15
C ASP A 691 -23.07 -14.69 -15.64
N TRP A 692 -24.01 -14.60 -16.57
CA TRP A 692 -25.38 -14.19 -16.27
C TRP A 692 -26.18 -15.21 -15.47
N ASP A 693 -25.82 -16.49 -15.54
CA ASP A 693 -26.50 -17.53 -14.77
C ASP A 693 -26.11 -17.42 -13.29
N THR A 694 -24.84 -17.19 -13.00
CA THR A 694 -24.35 -16.86 -11.66
C THR A 694 -24.98 -15.58 -11.12
N ILE A 695 -25.10 -14.53 -11.95
CA ILE A 695 -25.78 -13.29 -11.53
C ILE A 695 -27.24 -13.57 -11.16
N ARG A 696 -27.98 -14.32 -12.00
CA ARG A 696 -29.38 -14.70 -11.72
C ARG A 696 -29.53 -15.50 -10.43
N SER A 697 -28.74 -16.57 -10.26
CA SER A 697 -28.82 -17.43 -9.07
C SER A 697 -28.40 -16.69 -7.80
N GLY A 698 -27.38 -15.84 -7.90
CA GLY A 698 -26.91 -15.02 -6.78
C GLY A 698 -27.96 -13.98 -6.34
N LEU A 699 -28.62 -13.30 -7.29
CA LEU A 699 -29.72 -12.38 -6.98
C LEU A 699 -30.92 -13.10 -6.32
N ALA A 700 -31.28 -14.28 -6.83
CA ALA A 700 -32.42 -15.05 -6.31
C ALA A 700 -32.18 -15.61 -4.91
N SER A 701 -30.92 -15.86 -4.54
CA SER A 701 -30.54 -16.40 -3.23
C SER A 701 -30.21 -15.34 -2.18
N PHE A 702 -30.12 -14.06 -2.55
CA PHE A 702 -29.80 -12.99 -1.62
C PHE A 702 -30.99 -12.60 -0.74
N MET A 703 -30.90 -12.88 0.55
CA MET A 703 -31.93 -12.53 1.53
C MET A 703 -31.62 -11.22 2.26
N ASN A 704 -32.62 -10.34 2.38
CA ASN A 704 -32.52 -9.07 3.10
C ASN A 704 -33.00 -9.19 4.56
N ASP A 705 -32.45 -10.16 5.28
CA ASP A 705 -32.72 -10.40 6.70
C ASP A 705 -31.60 -9.84 7.60
N ALA A 706 -31.77 -10.00 8.91
CA ALA A 706 -30.81 -9.54 9.91
C ALA A 706 -29.43 -10.21 9.79
N ALA A 707 -29.32 -11.37 9.12
CA ALA A 707 -28.06 -12.06 8.90
C ALA A 707 -27.36 -11.59 7.60
N GLY A 708 -28.14 -11.36 6.54
CA GLY A 708 -27.64 -10.93 5.24
C GLY A 708 -27.23 -9.46 5.20
N VAL A 709 -28.16 -8.56 5.58
CA VAL A 709 -27.97 -7.10 5.53
C VAL A 709 -28.62 -6.45 6.77
N PRO A 710 -27.96 -6.51 7.93
CA PRO A 710 -28.52 -6.01 9.19
C PRO A 710 -28.81 -4.50 9.13
N GLY A 711 -30.01 -4.11 9.54
CA GLY A 711 -30.46 -2.73 9.69
C GLY A 711 -30.64 -2.01 8.36
N ARG A 712 -30.95 -2.74 7.27
CA ARG A 712 -31.18 -2.18 5.93
C ARG A 712 -32.52 -2.67 5.38
N PHE A 713 -33.59 -2.05 5.85
CA PHE A 713 -34.98 -2.35 5.51
C PHE A 713 -35.35 -3.81 5.79
N ASN A 714 -34.98 -4.31 6.97
CA ASN A 714 -35.34 -5.65 7.39
C ASN A 714 -36.81 -5.64 7.85
N VAL A 715 -37.65 -6.41 7.16
CA VAL A 715 -39.09 -6.46 7.43
C VAL A 715 -39.42 -7.73 8.20
N MET A 716 -40.20 -7.57 9.25
CA MET A 716 -40.57 -8.58 10.23
C MET A 716 -42.08 -8.54 10.47
N ASP A 717 -42.65 -9.65 10.94
CA ASP A 717 -44.03 -9.71 11.45
C ASP A 717 -44.01 -9.65 12.97
N TYR A 718 -44.89 -8.83 13.55
CA TYR A 718 -45.12 -8.78 14.99
C TYR A 718 -46.62 -8.74 15.27
N ARG A 719 -47.19 -9.85 15.76
CA ARG A 719 -48.62 -9.99 16.07
C ARG A 719 -49.54 -9.58 14.90
N GLY A 720 -49.14 -9.87 13.66
CA GLY A 720 -49.87 -9.49 12.44
C GLY A 720 -49.70 -8.02 12.01
N ALA A 721 -48.81 -7.27 12.66
CA ALA A 721 -48.34 -5.97 12.20
C ALA A 721 -47.00 -6.10 11.45
N THR A 722 -46.74 -5.18 10.52
CA THR A 722 -45.45 -5.11 9.80
C THR A 722 -44.47 -4.25 10.58
N VAL A 723 -43.31 -4.79 10.96
CA VAL A 723 -42.23 -4.04 11.60
C VAL A 723 -41.04 -3.96 10.65
N ILE A 724 -40.48 -2.77 10.48
CA ILE A 724 -39.35 -2.51 9.57
C ILE A 724 -38.22 -1.90 10.39
N ALA A 725 -37.04 -2.52 10.39
CA ALA A 725 -35.83 -1.95 10.98
C ALA A 725 -34.91 -1.41 9.88
N ASP A 726 -34.49 -0.15 10.01
CA ASP A 726 -33.60 0.51 9.04
C ASP A 726 -32.65 1.51 9.73
N TYR A 727 -31.48 1.75 9.15
CA TYR A 727 -30.44 2.66 9.66
C TYR A 727 -30.45 4.05 8.99
N GLY A 728 -31.47 4.34 8.17
CA GLY A 728 -31.63 5.63 7.53
C GLY A 728 -31.54 6.76 8.54
N HIS A 729 -30.68 7.74 8.29
CA HIS A 729 -30.35 8.80 9.27
C HIS A 729 -30.11 10.17 8.61
N ASN A 730 -30.51 10.32 7.34
CA ASN A 730 -30.44 11.58 6.60
C ASN A 730 -31.74 11.82 5.83
N THR A 731 -31.92 13.06 5.39
CA THR A 731 -33.13 13.55 4.73
C THR A 731 -33.49 12.73 3.48
N ASP A 732 -32.52 12.34 2.66
CA ASP A 732 -32.78 11.55 1.46
C ASP A 732 -33.16 10.09 1.79
N ALA A 733 -32.57 9.51 2.84
CA ALA A 733 -32.98 8.22 3.36
C ALA A 733 -34.43 8.26 3.87
N MET A 734 -34.83 9.33 4.59
CA MET A 734 -36.22 9.49 5.03
C MET A 734 -37.21 9.50 3.85
N ARG A 735 -36.90 10.23 2.77
CA ARG A 735 -37.75 10.25 1.56
C ARG A 735 -37.86 8.87 0.92
N ALA A 736 -36.75 8.15 0.82
CA ALA A 736 -36.72 6.79 0.25
C ALA A 736 -37.53 5.80 1.10
N LEU A 737 -37.42 5.87 2.43
CA LEU A 737 -38.17 5.03 3.35
C LEU A 737 -39.67 5.34 3.33
N VAL A 738 -40.05 6.62 3.32
CA VAL A 738 -41.44 7.05 3.15
C VAL A 738 -42.01 6.51 1.85
N SER A 739 -41.30 6.69 0.73
CA SER A 739 -41.75 6.18 -0.56
C SER A 739 -41.93 4.66 -0.57
N ALA A 740 -41.10 3.90 0.15
CA ALA A 740 -41.24 2.46 0.25
C ALA A 740 -42.44 2.07 1.13
N VAL A 741 -42.58 2.69 2.31
CA VAL A 741 -43.71 2.47 3.23
C VAL A 741 -45.04 2.85 2.59
N ASP A 742 -45.07 3.85 1.72
CA ASP A 742 -46.27 4.25 0.97
C ASP A 742 -46.82 3.15 0.06
N THR A 743 -45.95 2.27 -0.44
CA THR A 743 -46.35 1.10 -1.26
C THR A 743 -46.84 -0.09 -0.43
N MET A 744 -46.74 -0.01 0.89
CA MET A 744 -47.09 -1.10 1.81
C MET A 744 -48.47 -0.87 2.44
N PRO A 745 -49.30 -1.92 2.55
CA PRO A 745 -50.58 -1.82 3.22
C PRO A 745 -50.38 -1.55 4.71
N ALA A 746 -51.10 -0.56 5.25
CA ALA A 746 -51.09 -0.25 6.68
C ALA A 746 -52.41 0.41 7.09
N ASN A 747 -53.01 -0.05 8.19
CA ASN A 747 -54.15 0.60 8.84
C ASN A 747 -53.70 1.89 9.54
N LYS A 748 -52.62 1.79 10.31
CA LYS A 748 -51.94 2.89 10.97
C LYS A 748 -50.43 2.77 10.80
N ARG A 749 -49.73 3.90 10.68
CA ARG A 749 -48.27 3.96 10.52
C ARG A 749 -47.63 4.65 11.72
N SER A 750 -46.64 3.99 12.32
CA SER A 750 -45.80 4.58 13.37
C SER A 750 -44.33 4.59 12.96
N VAL A 751 -43.56 5.56 13.48
CA VAL A 751 -42.10 5.60 13.31
C VAL A 751 -41.39 5.86 14.63
N VAL A 752 -40.29 5.17 14.86
CA VAL A 752 -39.34 5.40 15.96
C VAL A 752 -38.09 6.04 15.36
N ILE A 753 -37.69 7.23 15.85
CA ILE A 753 -36.56 7.99 15.29
C ILE A 753 -35.74 8.69 16.38
N SER A 754 -34.42 8.71 16.17
CA SER A 754 -33.46 9.62 16.80
C SER A 754 -32.67 10.37 15.71
N GLY A 755 -31.88 11.37 16.12
CA GLY A 755 -31.04 12.15 15.24
C GLY A 755 -29.58 12.11 15.67
N ALA A 756 -28.66 12.01 14.70
CA ALA A 756 -27.24 12.12 14.98
C ALA A 756 -26.86 13.59 15.30
N GLY A 757 -26.27 13.83 16.47
CA GLY A 757 -25.97 15.19 16.95
C GLY A 757 -24.95 15.97 16.10
N ASP A 758 -24.14 15.30 15.29
CA ASP A 758 -23.14 15.92 14.40
C ASP A 758 -23.72 16.39 13.05
N ARG A 759 -25.04 16.36 12.88
CA ARG A 759 -25.76 16.92 11.71
C ARG A 759 -26.07 18.39 11.91
N ARG A 760 -26.31 19.13 10.82
CA ARG A 760 -26.76 20.53 10.91
C ARG A 760 -28.18 20.57 11.45
N ASP A 761 -28.54 21.66 12.12
CA ASP A 761 -29.87 21.85 12.69
C ASP A 761 -30.99 21.64 11.66
N SER A 762 -30.81 22.19 10.46
CA SER A 762 -31.78 22.04 9.36
C SER A 762 -31.98 20.58 8.98
N ASP A 763 -30.90 19.80 8.91
CA ASP A 763 -30.95 18.40 8.49
C ASP A 763 -31.69 17.53 9.53
N ILE A 764 -31.58 17.86 10.82
CA ILE A 764 -32.33 17.16 11.89
C ILE A 764 -33.82 17.51 11.81
N ARG A 765 -34.17 18.79 11.60
CA ARG A 765 -35.57 19.23 11.46
C ARG A 765 -36.22 18.63 10.21
N ASP A 766 -35.53 18.63 9.09
CA ASP A 766 -36.08 18.16 7.81
C ASP A 766 -36.42 16.67 7.84
N GLN A 767 -35.66 15.85 8.58
CA GLN A 767 -35.94 14.42 8.73
C GLN A 767 -37.34 14.16 9.29
N THR A 768 -37.69 14.78 10.41
CA THR A 768 -39.01 14.60 11.01
C THR A 768 -40.11 15.36 10.30
N ALA A 769 -39.79 16.46 9.61
CA ALA A 769 -40.77 17.11 8.72
C ALA A 769 -41.25 16.16 7.61
N ILE A 770 -40.32 15.39 7.00
CA ILE A 770 -40.65 14.37 5.99
C ILE A 770 -41.47 13.24 6.61
N LEU A 771 -41.04 12.72 7.76
CA LEU A 771 -41.76 11.64 8.43
C LEU A 771 -43.16 12.08 8.89
N GLY A 772 -43.31 13.35 9.29
CA GLY A 772 -44.56 13.92 9.77
C GLY A 772 -45.71 13.90 8.75
N GLU A 773 -45.38 13.87 7.46
CA GLU A 773 -46.34 13.75 6.37
C GLU A 773 -46.79 12.30 6.11
N ALA A 774 -46.00 11.31 6.55
CA ALA A 774 -46.18 9.90 6.20
C ALA A 774 -46.66 9.01 7.36
N PHE A 775 -46.38 9.41 8.61
CA PHE A 775 -46.65 8.61 9.80
C PHE A 775 -47.72 9.26 10.70
N ASP A 776 -48.58 8.42 11.28
CA ASP A 776 -49.67 8.81 12.19
C ASP A 776 -49.13 9.03 13.62
N ASP A 777 -48.23 8.14 14.06
CA ASP A 777 -47.54 8.23 15.36
C ASP A 777 -46.02 8.40 15.15
N VAL A 778 -45.41 9.33 15.87
CA VAL A 778 -43.96 9.54 15.85
C VAL A 778 -43.40 9.43 17.27
N ILE A 779 -42.52 8.47 17.49
CA ILE A 779 -41.80 8.28 18.75
C ILE A 779 -40.39 8.79 18.56
N LEU A 780 -40.11 9.95 19.16
CA LEU A 780 -38.79 10.52 19.23
C LEU A 780 -38.05 9.90 20.39
N TYR A 781 -36.81 9.46 20.17
CA TYR A 781 -35.96 9.01 21.26
C TYR A 781 -34.60 9.68 21.28
N GLN A 782 -34.03 9.73 22.48
CA GLN A 782 -32.68 10.22 22.71
C GLN A 782 -31.84 9.16 23.40
N ASP A 783 -30.61 8.99 22.92
CA ASP A 783 -29.59 8.14 23.54
C ASP A 783 -28.29 8.93 23.83
N ALA A 784 -27.24 8.25 24.30
CA ALA A 784 -25.96 8.85 24.70
C ALA A 784 -25.16 9.53 23.56
N ALA A 785 -25.52 9.31 22.30
CA ALA A 785 -24.79 9.79 21.11
C ALA A 785 -25.05 11.28 20.76
N GLN A 786 -24.84 12.19 21.70
CA GLN A 786 -25.08 13.64 21.50
C GLN A 786 -24.05 14.34 20.59
N ARG A 787 -22.87 13.72 20.37
CA ARG A 787 -21.82 14.16 19.42
C ARG A 787 -21.50 15.66 19.44
N GLY A 788 -21.46 16.26 20.63
CA GLY A 788 -21.10 17.67 20.83
C GLY A 788 -22.28 18.61 21.09
N ARG A 789 -23.53 18.13 21.00
CA ARG A 789 -24.73 18.87 21.40
C ARG A 789 -25.07 18.69 22.87
N ALA A 790 -25.86 19.62 23.42
CA ALA A 790 -26.37 19.52 24.79
C ALA A 790 -27.50 18.47 24.90
N ASP A 791 -27.68 17.90 26.09
CA ASP A 791 -28.79 16.98 26.38
C ASP A 791 -30.14 17.61 26.02
N GLY A 792 -30.99 16.88 25.28
CA GLY A 792 -32.32 17.36 24.85
C GLY A 792 -32.30 18.22 23.58
N GLU A 793 -31.15 18.67 23.10
CA GLU A 793 -31.07 19.57 21.95
C GLU A 793 -31.50 18.90 20.65
N VAL A 794 -31.05 17.67 20.40
CA VAL A 794 -31.47 16.87 19.23
C VAL A 794 -32.97 16.62 19.24
N MET A 795 -33.53 16.24 20.39
CA MET A 795 -34.98 16.02 20.55
C MET A 795 -35.78 17.28 20.25
N ALA A 796 -35.31 18.44 20.72
CA ALA A 796 -35.96 19.72 20.45
C ALA A 796 -36.00 20.04 18.95
N LEU A 797 -34.93 19.73 18.20
CA LEU A 797 -34.87 19.92 16.75
C LEU A 797 -35.78 18.93 16.00
N LEU A 798 -35.77 17.65 16.39
CA LEU A 798 -36.68 16.65 15.83
C LEU A 798 -38.15 17.05 16.06
N ARG A 799 -38.50 17.53 17.26
CA ARG A 799 -39.84 18.03 17.56
C ARG A 799 -40.19 19.28 16.74
N GLN A 800 -39.23 20.18 16.51
CA GLN A 800 -39.46 21.35 15.66
C GLN A 800 -39.85 20.96 14.23
N GLY A 801 -39.24 19.91 13.67
CA GLY A 801 -39.59 19.41 12.34
C GLY A 801 -41.02 18.89 12.22
N LEU A 802 -41.62 18.41 13.31
CA LEU A 802 -43.02 17.94 13.34
C LEU A 802 -44.05 19.07 13.48
N GLN A 803 -43.62 20.33 13.66
CA GLN A 803 -44.54 21.46 13.76
C GLN A 803 -45.25 21.67 12.43
N GLY A 804 -46.57 21.48 12.42
CA GLY A 804 -47.39 21.62 11.21
C GLY A 804 -47.44 20.37 10.33
N ALA A 805 -46.99 19.22 10.83
CA ALA A 805 -47.08 17.93 10.13
C ALA A 805 -48.50 17.60 9.66
N GLY A 806 -48.67 17.23 8.39
CA GLY A 806 -49.98 16.97 7.78
C GLY A 806 -50.67 15.73 8.34
N ARG A 807 -49.91 14.67 8.63
CA ARG A 807 -50.46 13.35 9.01
C ARG A 807 -50.31 13.02 10.48
N THR A 808 -49.16 13.35 11.09
CA THR A 808 -48.90 12.98 12.49
C THR A 808 -49.97 13.53 13.44
N ARG A 809 -50.44 12.67 14.35
CA ARG A 809 -51.45 12.98 15.37
C ARG A 809 -50.93 12.78 16.78
N GLN A 810 -49.94 11.91 16.95
CA GLN A 810 -49.35 11.62 18.24
C GLN A 810 -47.82 11.70 18.17
N ILE A 811 -47.23 12.39 19.15
CA ILE A 811 -45.78 12.53 19.30
C ILE A 811 -45.44 12.14 20.73
N ASP A 812 -44.53 11.18 20.89
CA ASP A 812 -43.98 10.81 22.20
C ASP A 812 -42.48 11.03 22.23
N GLU A 813 -41.96 11.39 23.41
CA GLU A 813 -40.54 11.59 23.65
C GLU A 813 -40.07 10.60 24.71
N ILE A 814 -39.13 9.73 24.35
CA ILE A 814 -38.64 8.64 25.21
C ILE A 814 -37.12 8.71 25.34
N ARG A 815 -36.60 8.38 26.52
CA ARG A 815 -35.15 8.21 26.72
C ARG A 815 -34.78 6.73 26.60
N GLY A 816 -33.83 6.43 25.70
CA GLY A 816 -33.35 5.09 25.40
C GLY A 816 -34.05 4.44 24.20
N GLU A 817 -33.25 3.89 23.29
CA GLU A 817 -33.68 3.24 22.05
C GLU A 817 -34.63 2.06 22.31
N PHE A 818 -34.22 1.10 23.16
CA PHE A 818 -35.00 -0.12 23.41
C PHE A 818 -36.35 0.16 24.08
N VAL A 819 -36.43 1.19 24.93
CA VAL A 819 -37.68 1.61 25.58
C VAL A 819 -38.64 2.21 24.55
N ALA A 820 -38.11 2.98 23.59
CA ALA A 820 -38.90 3.54 22.50
C ALA A 820 -39.42 2.45 21.55
N ILE A 821 -38.57 1.46 21.23
CA ILE A 821 -38.96 0.27 20.46
C ILE A 821 -40.08 -0.49 21.19
N ASP A 822 -39.93 -0.76 22.49
CA ASP A 822 -40.95 -1.46 23.27
C ASP A 822 -42.28 -0.71 23.32
N ALA A 823 -42.24 0.62 23.46
CA ALA A 823 -43.42 1.46 23.45
C ALA A 823 -44.12 1.45 22.08
N ALA A 824 -43.35 1.42 20.98
CA ALA A 824 -43.88 1.29 19.64
C ALA A 824 -44.59 -0.06 19.44
N LEU A 825 -43.89 -1.16 19.78
CA LEU A 825 -44.40 -2.53 19.63
C LEU A 825 -45.66 -2.78 20.47
N ALA A 826 -45.71 -2.28 21.70
CA ALA A 826 -46.84 -2.46 22.59
C ALA A 826 -48.16 -1.86 22.06
N ARG A 827 -48.09 -0.90 21.14
CA ARG A 827 -49.25 -0.21 20.56
C ARG A 827 -49.74 -0.81 19.26
N LEU A 828 -48.95 -1.66 18.60
CA LEU A 828 -49.28 -2.21 17.29
C LEU A 828 -50.52 -3.11 17.36
N GLN A 829 -51.41 -2.92 16.39
CA GLN A 829 -52.54 -3.79 16.11
C GLN A 829 -52.31 -4.57 14.81
N PRO A 830 -53.02 -5.69 14.58
CA PRO A 830 -52.95 -6.40 13.31
C PRO A 830 -53.24 -5.48 12.11
N GLY A 831 -52.37 -5.52 11.10
CA GLY A 831 -52.44 -4.67 9.92
C GLY A 831 -51.81 -3.28 10.07
N ASP A 832 -51.24 -2.93 11.23
CA ASP A 832 -50.43 -1.72 11.39
C ASP A 832 -49.02 -1.90 10.80
N LEU A 833 -48.32 -0.78 10.60
CA LEU A 833 -46.92 -0.74 10.17
C LEU A 833 -46.10 0.15 11.10
N SER A 834 -44.95 -0.35 11.56
CA SER A 834 -43.97 0.41 12.33
C SER A 834 -42.62 0.45 11.63
N LEU A 835 -42.10 1.65 11.39
CA LEU A 835 -40.71 1.86 10.97
C LEU A 835 -39.85 2.20 12.19
N ILE A 836 -38.78 1.45 12.39
CA ILE A 836 -37.84 1.64 13.50
C ILE A 836 -36.50 2.04 12.89
N LEU A 837 -36.14 3.30 13.09
CA LEU A 837 -34.83 3.81 12.72
C LEU A 837 -33.85 3.48 13.84
N VAL A 838 -33.04 2.44 13.60
CA VAL A 838 -32.12 1.89 14.60
C VAL A 838 -30.79 2.64 14.58
N ASP A 839 -30.22 2.90 15.75
CA ASP A 839 -28.87 3.47 15.90
C ASP A 839 -27.88 2.35 16.26
N GLN A 840 -28.21 1.55 17.29
CA GLN A 840 -27.47 0.35 17.67
C GLN A 840 -27.98 -0.86 16.88
N VAL A 841 -27.54 -0.97 15.61
CA VAL A 841 -28.10 -1.94 14.64
C VAL A 841 -28.15 -3.38 15.17
N GLU A 842 -27.04 -3.89 15.72
CA GLU A 842 -26.95 -5.29 16.16
C GLU A 842 -27.84 -5.54 17.38
N GLU A 843 -27.74 -4.67 18.38
CA GLU A 843 -28.49 -4.75 19.64
C GLU A 843 -29.99 -4.54 19.42
N ALA A 844 -30.38 -3.60 18.56
CA ALA A 844 -31.78 -3.32 18.24
C ALA A 844 -32.43 -4.48 17.48
N LEU A 845 -31.72 -5.09 16.51
CA LEU A 845 -32.23 -6.27 15.82
C LEU A 845 -32.33 -7.48 16.75
N ALA A 846 -31.37 -7.67 17.65
CA ALA A 846 -31.43 -8.72 18.66
C ALA A 846 -32.62 -8.51 19.62
N HIS A 847 -32.86 -7.26 20.05
CA HIS A 847 -34.00 -6.89 20.89
C HIS A 847 -35.33 -7.13 20.17
N LEU A 848 -35.45 -6.72 18.90
CA LEU A 848 -36.63 -6.99 18.07
C LEU A 848 -36.89 -8.48 17.90
N ALA A 849 -35.85 -9.27 17.62
CA ALA A 849 -35.97 -10.72 17.50
C ALA A 849 -36.48 -11.37 18.80
N GLN A 850 -35.98 -10.93 19.96
CA GLN A 850 -36.47 -11.40 21.27
C GLN A 850 -37.94 -11.05 21.48
N ARG A 851 -38.36 -9.83 21.15
CA ARG A 851 -39.76 -9.39 21.27
C ARG A 851 -40.68 -10.18 20.35
N ILE A 852 -40.28 -10.40 19.10
CA ILE A 852 -41.04 -11.21 18.14
C ILE A 852 -41.18 -12.65 18.62
N ALA A 853 -40.11 -13.25 19.16
CA ALA A 853 -40.16 -14.61 19.70
C ALA A 853 -41.04 -14.72 20.95
N ALA A 854 -41.13 -13.67 21.77
CA ALA A 854 -41.96 -13.64 22.98
C ALA A 854 -43.47 -13.51 22.69
N GLY A 855 -43.84 -13.09 21.47
CA GLY A 855 -45.22 -12.85 21.06
C GLY A 855 -45.76 -11.56 21.63
#